data_AF-A0A2T3IYV1-F1
#
_entry.id   AF-A0A2T3IYV1-F1
#
_cell.length_a   1.000
_cell.length_b   1.000
_cell.length_c   1.000
_cell.angle_alpha   90.00
_cell.angle_beta   90.00
_cell.angle_gamma   90.00
#
_symmetry.space_group_name_H-M   'P 1'
#
loop_
_entity.id
_entity.type
_entity.pdbx_description
1 polymer ?
#
loop_
_entity_poly.entity_id
_entity_poly.type
_entity_poly.pdbx_seq_one_letter_code
_entity_poly.pdbx_strand_id
1 'polypeptide(L)'
;MKVEMMQGLPFRLSVLAGCLAIQLVQPAPLQAGEAPLIAAGQDLNATRDARMAWFRDAKFGMFIHWGVYSMFEGEYKGVDTPRYAEWIWNNARIPAQEYVDLAKQFNPVAYDPAEWVKLAKDAGMTYMVLTAKHHDGFAMFDTATSDWGIKDSTWGKDAITPLKKAADDAGLRFGLYYSQSLDWGNHGDEGGAHWDSSYSPYPSLDRSKWAERFNNYMSDVAFPQLEELTTNYGNLDLFWWDMPKNISDTQVQKMADMLWGNQPHIVSNRRLASRKNALQFGDFDTHEQSIPPVPQLDSYWESCMTMNNTWGYRRSDQDWKSTAELIHNLTGVVSKGGNYLLNIGPKSDGSFPQASIERLRDISEWMKVNGESIHGTTATPFLFQQAFRGATTQRVHDDGVTLYLHVYDWPKNGELQVLGVANEKLSAYLLADNDKTPLKISHNDKGVTLVVPAQAPDQYSSTVVLEVKGELEIEEVTGVMTVDGMVLRSLDAKTTDVHYNTWYNSLTDWSGAESAASWQVDFAEPGRYAVQMFHGNLDESRMQLTLGDNTANLIIPATGDENMRRKYPKPTIVGEIVVTQAGEQTLTLTPATEGFTRVNMGELTILPLGDAIQGPDSNIGLHAMNADYNGKAVVYRGARQFLNGEKEALSWDVTITRQTGSFDVVSTYRSEQEQAITLYVGDKGFPLTLPATGEFPEPLNLHVGKIELTESGVTQVRLETSATGIFDFYGLELFDAGFYARSEEPLATEFPIVRSHNNYVDKGQHPKAHFADKVLDGSSQTRWLPSPRNPKNMWFEVDYGKPQHIKHIKPVIEERLGQTAFFNSIELIVTYLDENGEWQKLTTLPAHKANQGFAADKTARQWRFEFSSNRRGTFSVSQLVMN
;
A
#
# COMPACT_ATOMS: atom_id res chain seq x y z
N MET A 1 6.12 -34.15 -71.51
CA MET A 1 6.61 -33.66 -72.82
C MET A 1 7.53 -32.47 -72.51
N LYS A 2 8.87 -32.63 -72.54
CA LYS A 2 9.75 -32.26 -73.68
C LYS A 2 9.42 -30.82 -74.15
N VAL A 3 10.28 -29.80 -74.03
CA VAL A 3 11.60 -29.69 -74.68
C VAL A 3 12.39 -28.45 -74.15
N GLU A 4 13.70 -28.67 -73.94
CA GLU A 4 14.94 -27.86 -74.18
C GLU A 4 14.99 -26.34 -73.91
N MET A 5 15.92 -25.81 -73.10
CA MET A 5 17.41 -25.67 -73.24
C MET A 5 17.89 -24.63 -74.27
N MET A 6 18.63 -23.61 -73.81
CA MET A 6 19.96 -23.11 -74.29
C MET A 6 20.21 -21.70 -73.71
N GLN A 7 21.26 -21.45 -72.89
CA GLN A 7 22.68 -21.12 -73.24
C GLN A 7 22.80 -19.89 -74.17
N GLY A 8 23.60 -18.83 -73.94
CA GLY A 8 24.58 -18.42 -72.92
C GLY A 8 25.33 -17.15 -73.40
N LEU A 9 25.88 -16.34 -72.45
CA LEU A 9 27.09 -15.45 -72.47
C LEU A 9 27.40 -14.48 -73.67
N PRO A 10 28.33 -13.49 -73.56
CA PRO A 10 28.66 -12.53 -72.48
C PRO A 10 29.00 -11.09 -73.00
N PHE A 11 29.53 -10.25 -72.09
CA PHE A 11 30.38 -9.04 -72.24
C PHE A 11 29.84 -7.65 -71.82
N ARG A 12 30.75 -6.97 -71.11
CA ARG A 12 30.65 -5.75 -70.31
C ARG A 12 30.96 -4.49 -71.13
N LEU A 13 30.37 -3.33 -70.79
CA LEU A 13 31.05 -2.15 -70.19
C LEU A 13 30.08 -0.94 -70.04
N SER A 14 30.11 -0.33 -68.85
CA SER A 14 30.00 1.13 -68.56
C SER A 14 28.73 1.92 -68.96
N VAL A 15 28.18 2.91 -68.25
CA VAL A 15 28.40 3.59 -66.96
C VAL A 15 27.15 4.48 -66.73
N LEU A 16 26.74 4.62 -65.46
CA LEU A 16 25.85 5.62 -64.83
C LEU A 16 24.32 5.67 -65.10
N ALA A 17 23.62 5.86 -63.97
CA ALA A 17 22.22 6.27 -63.75
C ALA A 17 21.12 5.20 -63.89
N GLY A 18 20.58 4.74 -62.75
CA GLY A 18 19.39 3.90 -62.73
C GLY A 18 18.98 3.45 -61.32
N CYS A 19 17.98 4.14 -60.77
CA CYS A 19 16.92 3.67 -59.88
C CYS A 19 17.11 2.32 -59.17
N LEU A 20 17.31 2.36 -57.84
CA LEU A 20 17.00 1.23 -56.98
C LEU A 20 15.47 1.17 -56.81
N ALA A 21 14.82 0.33 -57.62
CA ALA A 21 13.43 -0.07 -57.39
C ALA A 21 13.39 -0.96 -56.14
N ILE A 22 12.86 -0.40 -55.05
CA ILE A 22 12.40 -1.19 -53.91
C ILE A 22 11.23 -2.03 -54.43
N GLN A 23 11.44 -3.33 -54.58
CA GLN A 23 10.33 -4.26 -54.76
C GLN A 23 9.51 -4.25 -53.48
N LEU A 24 8.38 -3.54 -53.54
CA LEU A 24 7.25 -3.74 -52.65
C LEU A 24 6.84 -5.21 -52.74
N VAL A 25 7.31 -6.03 -51.81
CA VAL A 25 6.62 -7.28 -51.47
C VAL A 25 5.30 -6.84 -50.88
N GLN A 26 4.24 -6.88 -51.69
CA GLN A 26 2.89 -6.71 -51.15
C GLN A 26 2.63 -7.86 -50.19
N PRO A 27 2.26 -7.60 -48.92
CA PRO A 27 1.74 -8.66 -48.08
C PRO A 27 0.46 -9.17 -48.74
N ALA A 28 0.40 -10.49 -48.96
CA ALA A 28 -0.83 -11.14 -49.39
C ALA A 28 -1.95 -10.76 -48.41
N PRO A 29 -3.19 -10.49 -48.89
CA PRO A 29 -4.30 -10.22 -48.00
C PRO A 29 -4.52 -11.45 -47.12
N LEU A 30 -4.40 -11.27 -45.81
CA LEU A 30 -4.87 -12.22 -44.80
C LEU A 30 -6.37 -12.40 -45.02
N GLN A 31 -6.75 -13.47 -45.71
CA GLN A 31 -8.12 -13.96 -45.70
C GLN A 31 -8.43 -14.34 -44.25
N ALA A 32 -9.43 -13.67 -43.67
CA ALA A 32 -10.06 -14.10 -42.43
C ALA A 32 -10.61 -15.51 -42.64
N GLY A 33 -9.86 -16.51 -42.17
CA GLY A 33 -10.35 -17.87 -42.07
C GLY A 33 -11.27 -17.97 -40.86
N GLU A 34 -12.47 -18.51 -41.06
CA GLU A 34 -13.34 -18.94 -39.97
C GLU A 34 -12.54 -19.86 -39.04
N ALA A 35 -12.41 -19.48 -37.76
CA ALA A 35 -11.77 -20.31 -36.76
C ALA A 35 -12.57 -21.60 -36.59
N PRO A 36 -11.94 -22.79 -36.60
CA PRO A 36 -12.66 -24.02 -36.33
C PRO A 36 -13.13 -24.01 -34.88
N LEU A 37 -14.43 -24.33 -34.67
CA LEU A 37 -14.98 -24.70 -33.38
C LEU A 37 -14.04 -25.69 -32.69
N ILE A 38 -13.54 -25.33 -31.51
CA ILE A 38 -12.62 -26.18 -30.75
C ILE A 38 -13.36 -27.47 -30.36
N ALA A 39 -12.87 -28.60 -30.87
CA ALA A 39 -13.34 -29.92 -30.49
C ALA A 39 -12.99 -30.19 -29.01
N ALA A 40 -13.94 -30.77 -28.26
CA ALA A 40 -13.73 -31.19 -26.88
C ALA A 40 -12.52 -32.14 -26.77
N GLY A 41 -11.51 -31.75 -25.99
CA GLY A 41 -10.36 -32.61 -25.66
C GLY A 41 -8.95 -32.05 -25.92
N GLN A 42 -8.77 -30.75 -26.21
CA GLN A 42 -7.41 -30.17 -26.19
C GLN A 42 -6.91 -30.01 -24.74
N ASP A 43 -5.61 -30.29 -24.54
CA ASP A 43 -4.92 -30.09 -23.26
C ASP A 43 -4.92 -28.60 -22.90
N LEU A 44 -5.75 -28.24 -21.91
CA LEU A 44 -5.92 -26.87 -21.43
C LEU A 44 -4.59 -26.25 -20.97
N ASN A 45 -3.59 -27.05 -20.58
CA ASN A 45 -2.28 -26.55 -20.18
C ASN A 45 -1.42 -26.13 -21.37
N ALA A 46 -1.43 -26.90 -22.47
CA ALA A 46 -0.69 -26.55 -23.68
C ALA A 46 -1.21 -25.26 -24.33
N THR A 47 -2.53 -25.02 -24.25
CA THR A 47 -3.13 -23.75 -24.70
C THR A 47 -2.79 -22.58 -23.78
N ARG A 48 -2.64 -22.83 -22.47
CA ARG A 48 -2.26 -21.82 -21.47
C ARG A 48 -0.82 -21.33 -21.66
N ASP A 49 0.14 -22.22 -21.80
CA ASP A 49 1.53 -21.83 -21.98
C ASP A 49 1.76 -21.04 -23.27
N ALA A 50 1.04 -21.38 -24.34
CA ALA A 50 1.08 -20.65 -25.60
C ALA A 50 0.55 -19.21 -25.46
N ARG A 51 -0.62 -19.00 -24.83
CA ARG A 51 -1.16 -17.65 -24.63
C ARG A 51 -0.35 -16.81 -23.64
N MET A 52 0.28 -17.44 -22.64
CA MET A 52 1.11 -16.74 -21.66
C MET A 52 2.47 -16.32 -22.18
N ALA A 53 2.87 -16.77 -23.38
CA ALA A 53 4.19 -16.47 -23.94
C ALA A 53 4.45 -14.96 -24.04
N TRP A 54 3.52 -14.18 -24.59
CA TRP A 54 3.70 -12.72 -24.69
C TRP A 54 3.68 -12.06 -23.31
N PHE A 55 2.85 -12.57 -22.39
CA PHE A 55 2.70 -11.98 -21.06
C PHE A 55 3.98 -12.10 -20.25
N ARG A 56 4.74 -13.20 -20.39
CA ARG A 56 6.07 -13.34 -19.78
C ARG A 56 7.04 -12.24 -20.19
N ASP A 57 6.94 -11.77 -21.43
CA ASP A 57 7.85 -10.79 -22.01
C ASP A 57 7.32 -9.36 -21.93
N ALA A 58 6.10 -9.16 -21.42
CA ALA A 58 5.43 -7.87 -21.43
C ALA A 58 6.13 -6.83 -20.54
N LYS A 59 6.47 -7.21 -19.30
CA LYS A 59 7.23 -6.46 -18.28
C LYS A 59 6.62 -5.13 -17.80
N PHE A 60 6.15 -4.28 -18.70
CA PHE A 60 5.67 -2.93 -18.39
C PHE A 60 4.47 -2.54 -19.24
N GLY A 61 3.39 -2.10 -18.60
CA GLY A 61 2.13 -1.74 -19.27
C GLY A 61 1.44 -0.53 -18.66
N MET A 62 0.47 0.02 -19.39
CA MET A 62 -0.36 1.15 -18.98
C MET A 62 -1.75 0.69 -18.50
N PHE A 63 -2.12 1.02 -17.28
CA PHE A 63 -3.51 0.93 -16.84
C PHE A 63 -4.20 2.27 -17.07
N ILE A 64 -5.42 2.26 -17.61
CA ILE A 64 -6.20 3.47 -17.83
C ILE A 64 -7.54 3.35 -17.11
N HIS A 65 -7.68 4.09 -16.01
CA HIS A 65 -8.95 4.25 -15.31
C HIS A 65 -9.64 5.53 -15.78
N TRP A 66 -10.51 5.37 -16.78
CA TRP A 66 -11.26 6.47 -17.36
C TRP A 66 -12.75 6.15 -17.48
N GLY A 67 -13.58 7.11 -17.07
CA GLY A 67 -15.03 7.00 -17.05
C GLY A 67 -15.67 8.27 -16.53
N VAL A 68 -17.00 8.27 -16.37
CA VAL A 68 -17.77 9.46 -16.00
C VAL A 68 -17.47 9.97 -14.59
N TYR A 69 -16.92 9.14 -13.70
CA TYR A 69 -16.37 9.59 -12.41
C TYR A 69 -15.31 10.70 -12.54
N SER A 70 -14.59 10.77 -13.67
CA SER A 70 -13.61 11.83 -13.92
C SER A 70 -14.23 13.23 -14.02
N MET A 71 -15.54 13.34 -14.31
CA MET A 71 -16.29 14.61 -14.35
C MET A 71 -16.37 15.29 -12.98
N PHE A 72 -16.25 14.52 -11.91
CA PHE A 72 -16.28 15.05 -10.55
C PHE A 72 -14.89 15.50 -10.08
N GLU A 73 -13.82 15.09 -10.77
CA GLU A 73 -12.43 15.40 -10.38
C GLU A 73 -12.09 15.02 -8.93
N GLY A 74 -12.81 14.03 -8.37
CA GLY A 74 -12.67 13.61 -6.98
C GLY A 74 -13.32 14.54 -5.94
N GLU A 75 -14.17 15.50 -6.34
CA GLU A 75 -14.85 16.44 -5.45
C GLU A 75 -16.37 16.43 -5.71
N TYR A 76 -17.17 16.49 -4.65
CA TYR A 76 -18.62 16.66 -4.75
C TYR A 76 -19.10 17.71 -3.74
N LYS A 77 -19.77 18.76 -4.24
CA LYS A 77 -20.30 19.88 -3.45
C LYS A 77 -19.26 20.51 -2.51
N GLY A 78 -18.03 20.68 -2.98
CA GLY A 78 -16.93 21.30 -2.24
C GLY A 78 -16.24 20.36 -1.24
N VAL A 79 -16.56 19.07 -1.26
CA VAL A 79 -15.96 18.05 -0.38
C VAL A 79 -15.23 17.02 -1.23
N ASP A 80 -13.95 16.85 -0.96
CA ASP A 80 -13.14 15.80 -1.58
C ASP A 80 -13.62 14.40 -1.18
N THR A 81 -13.56 13.46 -2.11
CA THR A 81 -13.73 12.04 -1.80
C THR A 81 -12.65 11.60 -0.80
N PRO A 82 -13.00 10.83 0.24
CA PRO A 82 -12.04 10.42 1.26
C PRO A 82 -10.99 9.43 0.75
N ARG A 83 -11.19 8.83 -0.44
CA ARG A 83 -10.30 7.80 -1.00
C ARG A 83 -10.22 7.89 -2.51
N TYR A 84 -10.53 6.82 -3.22
CA TYR A 84 -10.38 6.73 -4.66
C TYR A 84 -11.46 7.55 -5.39
N ALA A 85 -11.08 8.23 -6.47
CA ALA A 85 -11.97 9.10 -7.25
C ALA A 85 -13.04 8.32 -8.02
N GLU A 86 -12.69 7.15 -8.54
CA GLU A 86 -13.63 6.27 -9.24
C GLU A 86 -14.68 5.64 -8.30
N TRP A 87 -14.50 5.77 -6.98
CA TRP A 87 -15.47 5.38 -5.96
C TRP A 87 -16.37 6.53 -5.48
N ILE A 88 -16.26 7.72 -6.07
CA ILE A 88 -16.90 8.92 -5.55
C ILE A 88 -18.43 8.81 -5.44
N TRP A 89 -19.08 8.13 -6.39
CA TRP A 89 -20.53 7.94 -6.33
C TRP A 89 -20.96 7.27 -5.02
N ASN A 90 -20.26 6.19 -4.66
CA ASN A 90 -20.51 5.46 -3.42
C ASN A 90 -20.05 6.24 -2.18
N ASN A 91 -18.84 6.81 -2.20
CA ASN A 91 -18.21 7.42 -1.03
C ASN A 91 -18.87 8.73 -0.62
N ALA A 92 -19.16 9.60 -1.59
CA ALA A 92 -19.77 10.90 -1.35
C ALA A 92 -21.31 10.83 -1.31
N ARG A 93 -21.89 9.63 -1.49
CA ARG A 93 -23.33 9.40 -1.47
C ARG A 93 -24.04 10.37 -2.43
N ILE A 94 -23.61 10.39 -3.68
CA ILE A 94 -24.15 11.30 -4.72
C ILE A 94 -25.51 10.76 -5.20
N PRO A 95 -26.62 11.53 -5.09
CA PRO A 95 -27.93 11.08 -5.54
C PRO A 95 -27.84 10.56 -6.96
N ALA A 96 -28.47 9.41 -7.22
CA ALA A 96 -28.23 8.70 -8.46
C ALA A 96 -28.60 9.53 -9.70
N GLN A 97 -29.71 10.28 -9.63
CA GLN A 97 -30.11 11.21 -10.70
C GLN A 97 -29.07 12.32 -10.93
N GLU A 98 -28.48 12.89 -9.86
CA GLU A 98 -27.43 13.92 -10.01
C GLU A 98 -26.17 13.35 -10.70
N TYR A 99 -25.79 12.11 -10.37
CA TYR A 99 -24.65 11.45 -11.00
C TYR A 99 -24.91 11.17 -12.49
N VAL A 100 -26.09 10.64 -12.80
CA VAL A 100 -26.53 10.31 -14.16
C VAL A 100 -26.65 11.55 -15.04
N ASP A 101 -27.22 12.63 -14.53
CA ASP A 101 -27.38 13.87 -15.29
C ASP A 101 -26.04 14.57 -15.57
N LEU A 102 -25.04 14.41 -14.69
CA LEU A 102 -23.68 14.83 -15.00
C LEU A 102 -23.02 13.91 -16.04
N ALA A 103 -23.17 12.59 -15.91
CA ALA A 103 -22.61 11.62 -16.85
C ALA A 103 -23.10 11.82 -18.29
N LYS A 104 -24.37 12.23 -18.49
CA LYS A 104 -24.90 12.60 -19.82
C LYS A 104 -24.14 13.76 -20.48
N GLN A 105 -23.47 14.61 -19.71
CA GLN A 105 -22.67 15.72 -20.22
C GLN A 105 -21.23 15.33 -20.59
N PHE A 106 -20.84 14.08 -20.36
CA PHE A 106 -19.51 13.57 -20.69
C PHE A 106 -19.20 13.78 -22.18
N ASN A 107 -18.14 14.53 -22.46
CA ASN A 107 -17.77 14.95 -23.82
C ASN A 107 -16.24 15.13 -23.93
N PRO A 108 -15.48 14.04 -24.12
CA PRO A 108 -14.03 14.09 -24.16
C PRO A 108 -13.48 14.59 -25.49
N VAL A 109 -13.48 15.92 -25.66
CA VAL A 109 -13.03 16.60 -26.88
C VAL A 109 -11.52 16.54 -27.12
N ALA A 110 -10.73 16.23 -26.09
CA ALA A 110 -9.28 16.10 -26.14
C ALA A 110 -8.81 14.64 -26.15
N TYR A 111 -9.72 13.67 -26.22
CA TYR A 111 -9.36 12.26 -26.38
C TYR A 111 -8.72 12.00 -27.74
N ASP A 112 -7.42 11.67 -27.70
CA ASP A 112 -6.63 11.28 -28.85
C ASP A 112 -5.93 9.93 -28.58
N PRO A 113 -6.42 8.82 -29.15
CA PRO A 113 -5.85 7.50 -28.93
C PRO A 113 -4.42 7.37 -29.48
N ALA A 114 -4.05 8.12 -30.52
CA ALA A 114 -2.70 8.08 -31.06
C ALA A 114 -1.70 8.71 -30.08
N GLU A 115 -2.06 9.83 -29.44
CA GLU A 115 -1.23 10.45 -28.40
C GLU A 115 -1.12 9.58 -27.15
N TRP A 116 -2.21 8.93 -26.73
CA TRP A 116 -2.19 7.99 -25.60
C TRP A 116 -1.23 6.83 -25.85
N VAL A 117 -1.36 6.18 -27.01
CA VAL A 117 -0.50 5.06 -27.42
C VAL A 117 0.94 5.50 -27.62
N LYS A 118 1.16 6.67 -28.20
CA LYS A 118 2.51 7.24 -28.37
C LYS A 118 3.19 7.41 -27.02
N LEU A 119 2.51 7.98 -26.03
CA LEU A 119 3.08 8.16 -24.70
C LEU A 119 3.43 6.83 -24.03
N ALA A 120 2.54 5.83 -24.12
CA ALA A 120 2.81 4.48 -23.61
C ALA A 120 4.05 3.85 -24.27
N LYS A 121 4.09 3.88 -25.60
CA LYS A 121 5.18 3.31 -26.39
C LYS A 121 6.52 4.00 -26.15
N ASP A 122 6.53 5.32 -26.11
CA ASP A 122 7.74 6.10 -25.83
C ASP A 122 8.29 5.77 -24.42
N ALA A 123 7.41 5.55 -23.44
CA ALA A 123 7.78 5.13 -22.09
C ALA A 123 8.28 3.67 -22.01
N GLY A 124 8.31 2.92 -23.12
CA GLY A 124 8.74 1.52 -23.14
C GLY A 124 7.68 0.53 -22.67
N MET A 125 6.40 0.91 -22.62
CA MET A 125 5.32 -0.02 -22.31
C MET A 125 5.01 -0.89 -23.52
N THR A 126 4.61 -2.15 -23.29
CA THR A 126 4.32 -3.13 -24.35
C THR A 126 2.83 -3.49 -24.43
N TYR A 127 2.04 -3.08 -23.45
CA TYR A 127 0.60 -3.36 -23.39
C TYR A 127 -0.19 -2.26 -22.67
N MET A 128 -1.49 -2.19 -22.96
CA MET A 128 -2.43 -1.23 -22.36
C MET A 128 -3.71 -1.92 -21.91
N VAL A 129 -4.27 -1.51 -20.78
CA VAL A 129 -5.54 -2.02 -20.22
C VAL A 129 -6.47 -0.85 -19.94
N LEU A 130 -7.60 -0.78 -20.66
CA LEU A 130 -8.61 0.27 -20.48
C LEU A 130 -9.82 -0.24 -19.68
N THR A 131 -10.33 0.55 -18.75
CA THR A 131 -11.62 0.29 -18.08
C THR A 131 -12.79 0.33 -19.07
N ALA A 132 -13.26 -0.84 -19.53
CA ALA A 132 -14.47 -0.94 -20.34
C ALA A 132 -15.73 -0.63 -19.51
N LYS A 133 -15.75 -1.09 -18.25
CA LYS A 133 -16.77 -0.74 -17.25
C LYS A 133 -16.17 -0.80 -15.85
N HIS A 134 -16.28 0.29 -15.09
CA HIS A 134 -15.91 0.33 -13.67
C HIS A 134 -17.13 0.08 -12.77
N HIS A 135 -16.97 0.15 -11.45
CA HIS A 135 -18.04 -0.10 -10.49
C HIS A 135 -19.22 0.86 -10.59
N ASP A 136 -19.06 2.06 -11.16
CA ASP A 136 -20.19 2.94 -11.42
C ASP A 136 -21.11 2.42 -12.54
N GLY A 137 -20.73 1.32 -13.21
CA GLY A 137 -21.56 0.65 -14.20
C GLY A 137 -21.56 1.30 -15.57
N PHE A 138 -20.92 2.47 -15.72
CA PHE A 138 -20.98 3.21 -16.97
C PHE A 138 -20.17 2.47 -18.03
N ALA A 139 -20.85 1.94 -19.05
CA ALA A 139 -20.20 1.24 -20.14
C ALA A 139 -19.46 2.23 -21.06
N MET A 140 -18.13 2.13 -21.13
CA MET A 140 -17.27 2.93 -22.03
C MET A 140 -17.31 2.43 -23.49
N PHE A 141 -18.29 1.59 -23.80
CA PHE A 141 -18.44 0.86 -25.05
C PHE A 141 -19.92 0.83 -25.46
N ASP A 142 -20.19 0.51 -26.72
CA ASP A 142 -21.55 0.40 -27.24
C ASP A 142 -22.17 -0.92 -26.75
N THR A 143 -23.13 -0.84 -25.82
CA THR A 143 -23.81 -1.99 -25.22
C THR A 143 -25.32 -1.91 -25.45
N ALA A 144 -25.93 -3.04 -25.78
CA ALA A 144 -27.37 -3.17 -25.93
C ALA A 144 -28.10 -3.51 -24.61
N THR A 145 -27.37 -3.72 -23.52
CA THR A 145 -27.94 -4.23 -22.25
C THR A 145 -28.50 -3.12 -21.34
N SER A 146 -28.11 -1.87 -21.55
CA SER A 146 -28.46 -0.75 -20.67
C SER A 146 -28.26 0.61 -21.34
N ASP A 147 -29.16 1.55 -21.04
CA ASP A 147 -29.04 2.98 -21.41
C ASP A 147 -28.07 3.76 -20.47
N TRP A 148 -27.12 3.05 -19.86
CA TRP A 148 -26.10 3.59 -18.96
C TRP A 148 -24.71 3.36 -19.55
N GLY A 149 -24.45 4.01 -20.68
CA GLY A 149 -23.20 3.88 -21.40
C GLY A 149 -22.85 5.07 -22.27
N ILE A 150 -21.73 4.96 -22.97
CA ILE A 150 -21.11 6.05 -23.72
C ILE A 150 -21.98 6.60 -24.85
N LYS A 151 -22.92 5.79 -25.37
CA LYS A 151 -23.92 6.21 -26.38
C LYS A 151 -24.91 7.23 -25.85
N ASP A 152 -25.23 7.18 -24.56
CA ASP A 152 -26.18 8.08 -23.89
C ASP A 152 -25.52 9.36 -23.38
N SER A 153 -24.20 9.49 -23.57
CA SER A 153 -23.46 10.72 -23.30
C SER A 153 -23.54 11.71 -24.46
N THR A 154 -23.20 12.98 -24.18
CA THR A 154 -23.07 14.03 -25.19
C THR A 154 -22.05 13.66 -26.28
N TRP A 155 -21.04 12.85 -25.95
CA TRP A 155 -20.05 12.39 -26.92
C TRP A 155 -20.61 11.35 -27.91
N GLY A 156 -21.35 10.36 -27.41
CA GLY A 156 -22.02 9.33 -28.20
C GLY A 156 -21.11 8.43 -29.06
N LYS A 157 -19.79 8.41 -28.82
CA LYS A 157 -18.79 7.71 -29.63
C LYS A 157 -18.15 6.55 -28.87
N ASP A 158 -17.60 5.61 -29.62
CA ASP A 158 -16.85 4.46 -29.10
C ASP A 158 -15.42 4.88 -28.72
N ALA A 159 -15.02 4.59 -27.47
CA ALA A 159 -13.66 4.84 -26.96
C ALA A 159 -12.70 3.65 -27.19
N ILE A 160 -13.20 2.44 -27.40
CA ILE A 160 -12.37 1.23 -27.39
C ILE A 160 -11.76 0.98 -28.77
N THR A 161 -12.58 0.92 -29.83
CA THR A 161 -12.10 0.61 -31.18
C THR A 161 -10.93 1.50 -31.65
N PRO A 162 -10.99 2.85 -31.53
CA PRO A 162 -9.91 3.68 -32.02
C PRO A 162 -8.64 3.57 -31.15
N LEU A 163 -8.75 3.35 -29.83
CA LEU A 163 -7.59 3.10 -28.98
C LEU A 163 -6.92 1.77 -29.30
N LYS A 164 -7.71 0.70 -29.43
CA LYS A 164 -7.21 -0.61 -29.81
C LYS A 164 -6.51 -0.56 -31.16
N LYS A 165 -7.12 0.10 -32.15
CA LYS A 165 -6.49 0.26 -33.47
C LYS A 165 -5.15 0.97 -33.37
N ALA A 166 -5.07 2.07 -32.61
CA ALA A 166 -3.81 2.78 -32.42
C ALA A 166 -2.76 1.91 -31.72
N ALA A 167 -3.16 1.12 -30.72
CA ALA A 167 -2.30 0.17 -30.02
C ALA A 167 -1.77 -0.91 -30.98
N ASP A 168 -2.65 -1.55 -31.76
CA ASP A 168 -2.29 -2.54 -32.78
C ASP A 168 -1.30 -1.97 -33.81
N ASP A 169 -1.57 -0.77 -34.35
CA ASP A 169 -0.70 -0.07 -35.31
C ASP A 169 0.68 0.24 -34.71
N ALA A 170 0.74 0.47 -33.39
CA ALA A 170 1.97 0.71 -32.65
C ALA A 170 2.68 -0.57 -32.19
N GLY A 171 2.07 -1.74 -32.36
CA GLY A 171 2.58 -3.04 -31.88
C GLY A 171 2.44 -3.25 -30.38
N LEU A 172 1.53 -2.53 -29.72
CA LEU A 172 1.19 -2.73 -28.31
C LEU A 172 0.06 -3.75 -28.20
N ARG A 173 0.14 -4.61 -27.18
CA ARG A 173 -0.96 -5.50 -26.80
C ARG A 173 -2.07 -4.68 -26.15
N PHE A 174 -3.32 -5.09 -26.32
CA PHE A 174 -4.46 -4.35 -25.81
C PHE A 174 -5.44 -5.24 -25.05
N GLY A 175 -5.81 -4.79 -23.86
CA GLY A 175 -6.75 -5.48 -23.00
C GLY A 175 -7.80 -4.56 -22.40
N LEU A 176 -8.81 -5.18 -21.79
CA LEU A 176 -9.92 -4.48 -21.15
C LEU A 176 -10.06 -4.90 -19.70
N TYR A 177 -10.30 -3.91 -18.85
CA TYR A 177 -10.78 -4.11 -17.49
C TYR A 177 -12.30 -4.14 -17.46
N TYR A 178 -12.85 -5.01 -16.62
CA TYR A 178 -14.29 -5.13 -16.42
C TYR A 178 -14.64 -5.49 -14.98
N SER A 179 -15.49 -4.68 -14.35
CA SER A 179 -16.09 -5.04 -13.06
C SER A 179 -17.31 -5.94 -13.25
N GLN A 180 -17.12 -7.24 -13.01
CA GLN A 180 -18.10 -8.24 -13.42
C GLN A 180 -19.32 -8.36 -12.53
N SER A 181 -19.16 -8.16 -11.22
CA SER A 181 -20.25 -8.36 -10.25
C SER A 181 -20.61 -7.10 -9.44
N LEU A 182 -19.80 -6.04 -9.52
CA LEU A 182 -20.07 -4.77 -8.86
C LEU A 182 -20.36 -3.71 -9.93
N ASP A 183 -21.62 -3.30 -10.02
CA ASP A 183 -22.20 -2.39 -10.99
C ASP A 183 -23.29 -1.55 -10.31
N TRP A 184 -22.88 -0.41 -9.75
CA TRP A 184 -23.73 0.51 -9.01
C TRP A 184 -24.84 1.15 -9.84
N GLY A 185 -24.62 1.24 -11.15
CA GLY A 185 -25.64 1.66 -12.10
C GLY A 185 -26.77 0.63 -12.24
N ASN A 186 -26.54 -0.61 -11.80
CA ASN A 186 -27.49 -1.71 -11.88
C ASN A 186 -27.93 -2.21 -10.50
N HIS A 187 -29.15 -1.88 -10.09
CA HIS A 187 -29.71 -2.20 -8.77
C HIS A 187 -29.91 -3.70 -8.45
N GLY A 188 -29.55 -4.61 -9.37
CA GLY A 188 -29.50 -6.04 -9.14
C GLY A 188 -28.12 -6.61 -8.80
N ASP A 189 -27.05 -5.82 -8.88
CA ASP A 189 -25.68 -6.24 -8.67
C ASP A 189 -25.31 -6.60 -7.20
N GLU A 190 -24.02 -6.89 -6.96
CA GLU A 190 -23.49 -7.07 -5.60
C GLU A 190 -23.56 -5.80 -4.75
N GLY A 191 -23.42 -4.63 -5.36
CA GLY A 191 -23.54 -3.32 -4.72
C GLY A 191 -24.95 -3.03 -4.21
N GLY A 192 -25.93 -3.88 -4.54
CA GLY A 192 -27.38 -3.83 -4.35
C GLY A 192 -27.90 -3.39 -2.97
N ALA A 193 -27.64 -2.14 -2.63
CA ALA A 193 -28.46 -1.18 -1.89
C ALA A 193 -27.71 0.16 -1.94
N HIS A 194 -27.78 0.87 -3.07
CA HIS A 194 -27.43 2.29 -3.05
C HIS A 194 -28.29 2.95 -1.97
N TRP A 195 -27.63 3.74 -1.13
CA TRP A 195 -28.24 4.53 -0.06
C TRP A 195 -29.42 5.38 -0.55
N ASP A 196 -29.52 5.59 -1.86
CA ASP A 196 -30.63 6.20 -2.58
C ASP A 196 -31.40 5.15 -3.41
N SER A 197 -32.61 4.80 -2.95
CA SER A 197 -33.52 3.88 -3.65
C SER A 197 -34.34 4.55 -4.75
N SER A 198 -34.22 5.87 -4.96
CA SER A 198 -35.08 6.63 -5.88
C SER A 198 -34.83 6.35 -7.36
N TYR A 199 -33.64 5.83 -7.70
CA TYR A 199 -33.24 5.48 -9.06
C TYR A 199 -33.42 3.97 -9.38
N SER A 200 -33.90 3.20 -8.40
CA SER A 200 -34.16 1.77 -8.58
C SER A 200 -35.52 1.53 -9.23
N PRO A 201 -35.62 0.73 -10.31
CA PRO A 201 -36.91 0.25 -10.80
C PRO A 201 -37.59 -0.70 -9.79
N TYR A 202 -36.88 -1.11 -8.73
CA TYR A 202 -37.39 -1.86 -7.60
C TYR A 202 -37.68 -0.92 -6.41
N PRO A 203 -38.95 -0.61 -6.12
CA PRO A 203 -39.36 0.38 -5.12
C PRO A 203 -39.12 -0.06 -3.66
N SER A 204 -38.62 -1.28 -3.44
CA SER A 204 -38.05 -1.70 -2.17
C SER A 204 -36.87 -2.64 -2.41
N LEU A 205 -35.73 -2.34 -1.80
CA LEU A 205 -34.56 -3.23 -1.74
C LEU A 205 -34.84 -4.38 -0.78
N ASP A 206 -35.90 -5.16 -1.05
CA ASP A 206 -36.18 -6.38 -0.32
C ASP A 206 -34.97 -7.31 -0.49
N ARG A 207 -34.20 -7.42 0.60
CA ARG A 207 -32.98 -8.21 0.64
C ARG A 207 -33.25 -9.69 0.39
N SER A 208 -34.47 -10.17 0.67
CA SER A 208 -34.85 -11.56 0.40
C SER A 208 -34.85 -11.91 -1.08
N LYS A 209 -35.02 -10.90 -1.96
CA LYS A 209 -34.99 -11.05 -3.43
C LYS A 209 -33.64 -10.73 -4.06
N TRP A 210 -32.60 -10.44 -3.26
CA TRP A 210 -31.30 -10.05 -3.79
C TRP A 210 -30.71 -11.13 -4.72
N ALA A 211 -30.77 -12.41 -4.35
CA ALA A 211 -30.21 -13.48 -5.17
C ALA A 211 -30.90 -13.60 -6.54
N GLU A 212 -32.21 -13.37 -6.62
CA GLU A 212 -32.96 -13.32 -7.88
C GLU A 212 -32.49 -12.13 -8.73
N ARG A 213 -32.41 -10.92 -8.14
CA ARG A 213 -31.94 -9.74 -8.85
C ARG A 213 -30.49 -9.88 -9.34
N PHE A 214 -29.62 -10.48 -8.53
CA PHE A 214 -28.23 -10.73 -8.91
C PHE A 214 -28.12 -11.73 -10.06
N ASN A 215 -28.93 -12.80 -10.04
CA ASN A 215 -28.99 -13.72 -11.16
C ASN A 215 -29.50 -13.03 -12.44
N ASN A 216 -30.49 -12.14 -12.34
CA ASN A 216 -30.98 -11.36 -13.48
C ASN A 216 -29.92 -10.38 -13.99
N TYR A 217 -29.21 -9.67 -13.11
CA TYR A 217 -28.07 -8.82 -13.50
C TYR A 217 -27.02 -9.64 -14.28
N MET A 218 -26.68 -10.83 -13.78
CA MET A 218 -25.72 -11.69 -14.46
C MET A 218 -26.24 -12.16 -15.83
N SER A 219 -27.51 -12.57 -15.93
CA SER A 219 -28.09 -13.06 -17.19
C SER A 219 -28.35 -11.99 -18.23
N ASP A 220 -28.76 -10.80 -17.78
CA ASP A 220 -29.32 -9.76 -18.65
C ASP A 220 -28.29 -8.67 -18.95
N VAL A 221 -27.25 -8.54 -18.11
CA VAL A 221 -26.20 -7.51 -18.25
C VAL A 221 -24.81 -8.12 -18.29
N ALA A 222 -24.36 -8.80 -17.24
CA ALA A 222 -22.94 -9.17 -17.15
C ALA A 222 -22.50 -10.19 -18.21
N PHE A 223 -23.28 -11.25 -18.47
CA PHE A 223 -22.95 -12.19 -19.54
C PHE A 223 -23.11 -11.59 -20.94
N PRO A 224 -24.20 -10.87 -21.28
CA PRO A 224 -24.31 -10.28 -22.62
C PRO A 224 -23.24 -9.20 -22.88
N GLN A 225 -22.87 -8.38 -21.88
CA GLN A 225 -21.76 -7.44 -22.02
C GLN A 225 -20.42 -8.16 -22.25
N LEU A 226 -20.17 -9.29 -21.58
CA LEU A 226 -18.98 -10.09 -21.85
C LEU A 226 -18.96 -10.61 -23.29
N GLU A 227 -20.12 -11.07 -23.80
CA GLU A 227 -20.26 -11.48 -25.20
C GLU A 227 -19.94 -10.31 -26.15
N GLU A 228 -20.52 -9.13 -25.93
CA GLU A 228 -20.27 -7.92 -26.73
C GLU A 228 -18.78 -7.55 -26.73
N LEU A 229 -18.15 -7.51 -25.56
CA LEU A 229 -16.74 -7.15 -25.41
C LEU A 229 -15.81 -8.13 -26.12
N THR A 230 -16.14 -9.43 -26.08
CA THR A 230 -15.29 -10.49 -26.65
C THR A 230 -15.56 -10.77 -28.12
N THR A 231 -16.60 -10.20 -28.72
CA THR A 231 -16.97 -10.43 -30.13
C THR A 231 -16.95 -9.17 -31.00
N ASN A 232 -17.24 -7.99 -30.45
CA ASN A 232 -17.39 -6.76 -31.24
C ASN A 232 -16.10 -5.93 -31.38
N TYR A 233 -15.11 -6.12 -30.51
CA TYR A 233 -13.91 -5.27 -30.44
C TYR A 233 -12.64 -5.96 -31.00
N GLY A 234 -12.82 -7.01 -31.80
CA GLY A 234 -11.73 -7.80 -32.38
C GLY A 234 -10.94 -8.61 -31.35
N ASN A 235 -9.72 -9.00 -31.69
CA ASN A 235 -8.88 -9.82 -30.81
C ASN A 235 -8.31 -8.99 -29.67
N LEU A 236 -8.67 -9.32 -28.43
CA LEU A 236 -8.13 -8.74 -27.21
C LEU A 236 -7.04 -9.65 -26.64
N ASP A 237 -5.94 -9.07 -26.16
CA ASP A 237 -4.82 -9.83 -25.62
C ASP A 237 -5.00 -10.15 -24.12
N LEU A 238 -5.71 -9.28 -23.40
CA LEU A 238 -5.90 -9.39 -21.95
C LEU A 238 -7.33 -9.02 -21.52
N PHE A 239 -7.89 -9.79 -20.59
CA PHE A 239 -9.12 -9.46 -19.88
C PHE A 239 -8.84 -9.37 -18.37
N TRP A 240 -9.05 -8.19 -17.80
CA TRP A 240 -8.71 -7.86 -16.43
C TRP A 240 -9.97 -7.73 -15.58
N TRP A 241 -10.26 -8.73 -14.75
CA TRP A 241 -11.47 -8.79 -13.94
C TRP A 241 -11.30 -8.08 -12.60
N ASP A 242 -12.40 -7.59 -12.03
CA ASP A 242 -12.37 -7.01 -10.70
C ASP A 242 -13.64 -7.19 -9.86
N MET A 243 -13.40 -7.33 -8.55
CA MET A 243 -14.44 -7.48 -7.52
C MET A 243 -15.37 -8.69 -7.70
N PRO A 244 -14.86 -9.95 -7.70
CA PRO A 244 -15.63 -11.19 -7.82
C PRO A 244 -16.42 -11.51 -6.54
N LYS A 245 -17.40 -10.66 -6.22
CA LYS A 245 -18.18 -10.74 -4.98
C LYS A 245 -19.52 -11.43 -5.24
N ASN A 246 -19.86 -12.37 -4.36
CA ASN A 246 -21.05 -13.23 -4.39
C ASN A 246 -21.40 -13.89 -5.74
N ILE A 247 -20.50 -13.84 -6.71
CA ILE A 247 -20.55 -14.61 -7.94
C ILE A 247 -20.35 -16.10 -7.60
N SER A 248 -21.28 -16.93 -8.06
CA SER A 248 -21.20 -18.38 -7.84
C SER A 248 -20.18 -19.04 -8.77
N ASP A 249 -19.64 -20.19 -8.37
CA ASP A 249 -18.68 -20.94 -9.19
C ASP A 249 -19.26 -21.33 -10.56
N THR A 250 -20.57 -21.58 -10.66
CA THR A 250 -21.25 -21.84 -11.94
C THR A 250 -21.27 -20.60 -12.84
N GLN A 251 -21.48 -19.41 -12.28
CA GLN A 251 -21.45 -18.17 -13.04
C GLN A 251 -20.02 -17.82 -13.48
N VAL A 252 -19.03 -18.03 -12.61
CA VAL A 252 -17.61 -17.91 -12.92
C VAL A 252 -17.22 -18.86 -14.07
N GLN A 253 -17.61 -20.14 -13.99
CA GLN A 253 -17.35 -21.10 -15.05
C GLN A 253 -17.98 -20.67 -16.37
N LYS A 254 -19.22 -20.17 -16.35
CA LYS A 254 -19.87 -19.66 -17.57
C LYS A 254 -19.11 -18.47 -18.17
N MET A 255 -18.62 -17.53 -17.36
CA MET A 255 -17.79 -16.42 -17.86
C MET A 255 -16.47 -16.91 -18.45
N ALA A 256 -15.83 -17.88 -17.81
CA ALA A 256 -14.63 -18.53 -18.32
C ALA A 256 -14.89 -19.19 -19.69
N ASP A 257 -15.97 -19.98 -19.80
CA ASP A 257 -16.34 -20.66 -21.04
C ASP A 257 -16.63 -19.67 -22.17
N MET A 258 -17.31 -18.56 -21.88
CA MET A 258 -17.55 -17.48 -22.85
C MET A 258 -16.24 -16.79 -23.27
N LEU A 259 -15.41 -16.41 -22.30
CA LEU A 259 -14.14 -15.70 -22.55
C LEU A 259 -13.23 -16.51 -23.46
N TRP A 260 -12.89 -17.75 -23.08
CA TRP A 260 -11.97 -18.60 -23.84
C TRP A 260 -12.63 -19.28 -25.04
N GLY A 261 -13.97 -19.41 -25.05
CA GLY A 261 -14.72 -19.84 -26.22
C GLY A 261 -14.65 -18.82 -27.35
N ASN A 262 -14.82 -17.53 -27.02
CA ASN A 262 -14.79 -16.43 -27.98
C ASN A 262 -13.35 -16.02 -28.34
N GLN A 263 -12.44 -16.05 -27.37
CA GLN A 263 -11.06 -15.59 -27.52
C GLN A 263 -10.05 -16.60 -26.91
N PRO A 264 -9.73 -17.72 -27.57
CA PRO A 264 -8.87 -18.78 -26.99
C PRO A 264 -7.45 -18.33 -26.61
N HIS A 265 -6.98 -17.21 -27.15
CA HIS A 265 -5.65 -16.66 -26.93
C HIS A 265 -5.60 -15.60 -25.82
N ILE A 266 -6.73 -15.19 -25.26
CA ILE A 266 -6.79 -14.10 -24.30
C ILE A 266 -6.23 -14.54 -22.94
N VAL A 267 -5.40 -13.67 -22.35
CA VAL A 267 -4.85 -13.85 -21.00
C VAL A 267 -5.82 -13.22 -19.99
N SER A 268 -6.08 -13.91 -18.87
CA SER A 268 -7.00 -13.43 -17.84
C SER A 268 -6.32 -13.36 -16.47
N ASN A 269 -6.59 -12.32 -15.67
CA ASN A 269 -6.19 -12.34 -14.26
C ASN A 269 -7.05 -13.34 -13.47
N ARG A 270 -6.59 -13.73 -12.28
CA ARG A 270 -7.32 -14.64 -11.37
C ARG A 270 -8.44 -13.97 -10.56
N ARG A 271 -8.68 -12.67 -10.76
CA ARG A 271 -9.80 -11.94 -10.13
C ARG A 271 -11.14 -12.20 -10.82
N LEU A 272 -11.19 -13.08 -11.83
CA LEU A 272 -12.45 -13.62 -12.36
C LEU A 272 -13.28 -14.31 -11.26
N ALA A 273 -12.59 -15.02 -10.37
CA ALA A 273 -13.20 -15.80 -9.29
C ALA A 273 -12.81 -15.28 -7.91
N SER A 274 -13.62 -15.63 -6.91
CA SER A 274 -13.26 -15.37 -5.51
C SER A 274 -11.95 -16.06 -5.13
N ARG A 275 -11.22 -15.51 -4.14
CA ARG A 275 -9.92 -16.06 -3.70
C ARG A 275 -9.94 -17.55 -3.34
N LYS A 276 -11.10 -18.10 -2.96
CA LYS A 276 -11.24 -19.52 -2.64
C LYS A 276 -10.99 -20.42 -3.85
N ASN A 277 -11.38 -19.96 -5.04
CA ASN A 277 -11.36 -20.74 -6.28
C ASN A 277 -10.48 -20.09 -7.37
N ALA A 278 -9.82 -18.97 -7.07
CA ALA A 278 -8.99 -18.20 -8.01
C ALA A 278 -7.91 -19.04 -8.74
N LEU A 279 -7.34 -20.08 -8.11
CA LEU A 279 -6.37 -20.95 -8.79
C LEU A 279 -6.97 -21.80 -9.92
N GLN A 280 -8.29 -21.98 -9.92
CA GLN A 280 -9.01 -22.72 -10.96
C GLN A 280 -9.37 -21.83 -12.17
N PHE A 281 -9.33 -20.51 -11.99
CA PHE A 281 -9.86 -19.54 -12.96
C PHE A 281 -8.87 -18.40 -13.18
N GLY A 282 -8.36 -18.28 -14.40
CA GLY A 282 -7.42 -17.22 -14.79
C GLY A 282 -5.97 -17.69 -14.79
N ASP A 283 -5.12 -16.88 -15.41
CA ASP A 283 -3.76 -17.24 -15.79
C ASP A 283 -2.68 -16.67 -14.87
N PHE A 284 -2.91 -15.49 -14.28
CA PHE A 284 -1.92 -14.76 -13.49
C PHE A 284 -2.49 -14.12 -12.21
N ASP A 285 -1.64 -13.97 -11.19
CA ASP A 285 -1.95 -13.30 -9.92
C ASP A 285 -1.83 -11.78 -10.01
N THR A 286 -2.53 -11.05 -9.14
CA THR A 286 -2.51 -9.59 -9.11
C THR A 286 -2.09 -9.08 -7.74
N HIS A 287 -1.03 -8.27 -7.71
CA HIS A 287 -0.58 -7.52 -6.53
C HIS A 287 -0.96 -6.05 -6.70
N GLU A 288 -1.95 -5.59 -5.93
CA GLU A 288 -2.42 -4.21 -6.03
C GLU A 288 -1.66 -3.30 -5.07
N GLN A 289 -1.05 -2.23 -5.58
CA GLN A 289 -0.28 -1.25 -4.80
C GLN A 289 0.90 -1.85 -4.00
N SER A 290 1.38 -3.04 -4.38
CA SER A 290 2.49 -3.70 -3.70
C SER A 290 3.37 -4.49 -4.66
N ILE A 291 4.61 -4.71 -4.22
CA ILE A 291 5.59 -5.57 -4.88
C ILE A 291 5.91 -6.69 -3.86
N PRO A 292 5.88 -7.97 -4.26
CA PRO A 292 6.33 -9.05 -3.38
C PRO A 292 7.75 -8.79 -2.84
N PRO A 293 8.06 -9.17 -1.60
CA PRO A 293 9.41 -8.97 -1.04
C PRO A 293 10.45 -9.90 -1.68
N VAL A 294 10.02 -11.05 -2.21
CA VAL A 294 10.87 -12.07 -2.83
C VAL A 294 10.39 -12.43 -4.24
N PRO A 295 11.26 -12.94 -5.13
CA PRO A 295 10.85 -13.47 -6.43
C PRO A 295 9.76 -14.53 -6.31
N GLN A 296 8.72 -14.46 -7.16
CA GLN A 296 7.67 -15.47 -7.26
C GLN A 296 7.79 -16.20 -8.59
N LEU A 297 8.58 -17.26 -8.64
CA LEU A 297 8.96 -17.92 -9.90
C LEU A 297 7.96 -19.00 -10.35
N ASP A 298 7.11 -19.48 -9.45
CA ASP A 298 6.16 -20.57 -9.72
C ASP A 298 4.80 -20.08 -10.28
N SER A 299 4.61 -18.78 -10.44
CA SER A 299 3.36 -18.18 -10.93
C SER A 299 3.64 -16.97 -11.80
N TYR A 300 2.78 -16.74 -12.80
CA TYR A 300 2.74 -15.47 -13.51
C TYR A 300 2.00 -14.46 -12.63
N TRP A 301 2.51 -13.23 -12.54
CA TRP A 301 1.88 -12.20 -11.74
C TRP A 301 2.15 -10.79 -12.28
N GLU A 302 1.27 -9.88 -11.90
CA GLU A 302 1.32 -8.47 -12.27
C GLU A 302 1.11 -7.61 -11.02
N SER A 303 1.93 -6.57 -10.87
CA SER A 303 1.69 -5.49 -9.91
C SER A 303 1.01 -4.32 -10.60
N CYS A 304 -0.24 -4.04 -10.23
CA CYS A 304 -0.91 -2.82 -10.68
C CYS A 304 -0.71 -1.71 -9.63
N MET A 305 -0.23 -0.54 -10.05
CA MET A 305 0.03 0.58 -9.14
C MET A 305 -0.33 1.93 -9.74
N THR A 306 -0.66 2.88 -8.87
CA THR A 306 -1.03 4.26 -9.20
C THR A 306 0.16 5.20 -9.14
N MET A 307 0.17 6.26 -9.96
CA MET A 307 1.18 7.33 -9.87
C MET A 307 0.96 8.28 -8.68
N ASN A 308 -0.23 8.29 -8.09
CA ASN A 308 -0.61 9.06 -6.90
C ASN A 308 -1.39 8.15 -5.93
N ASN A 309 -2.43 8.64 -5.26
CA ASN A 309 -3.23 7.88 -4.29
C ASN A 309 -4.60 7.40 -4.84
N THR A 310 -4.86 7.57 -6.15
CA THR A 310 -6.13 7.22 -6.79
C THR A 310 -5.95 6.56 -8.16
N TRP A 311 -6.92 5.75 -8.59
CA TRP A 311 -6.93 5.18 -9.94
C TRP A 311 -7.53 6.15 -10.95
N GLY A 312 -8.77 6.60 -10.69
CA GLY A 312 -9.43 7.65 -11.48
C GLY A 312 -8.87 9.05 -11.18
N TYR A 313 -9.13 10.01 -12.06
CA TYR A 313 -8.64 11.40 -11.93
C TYR A 313 -9.19 12.10 -10.68
N ARG A 314 -8.29 12.61 -9.83
CA ARG A 314 -8.58 13.49 -8.69
C ARG A 314 -7.75 14.76 -8.81
N ARG A 315 -8.40 15.93 -8.85
CA ARG A 315 -7.71 17.23 -8.96
C ARG A 315 -6.93 17.58 -7.69
N SER A 316 -7.46 17.26 -6.52
CA SER A 316 -6.85 17.61 -5.22
C SER A 316 -5.66 16.70 -4.84
N ASP A 317 -5.51 15.53 -5.47
CA ASP A 317 -4.43 14.60 -5.19
C ASP A 317 -3.17 14.97 -5.98
N GLN A 318 -2.30 15.72 -5.31
CA GLN A 318 -0.99 16.15 -5.83
C GLN A 318 0.17 15.36 -5.24
N ASP A 319 -0.11 14.29 -4.51
CA ASP A 319 0.91 13.41 -3.92
C ASP A 319 1.38 12.38 -4.95
N TRP A 320 2.07 12.90 -5.97
CA TRP A 320 2.59 12.12 -7.07
C TRP A 320 3.89 11.42 -6.67
N LYS A 321 3.94 10.11 -6.86
CA LYS A 321 5.18 9.33 -6.83
C LYS A 321 6.23 9.99 -7.72
N SER A 322 7.47 9.95 -7.26
CA SER A 322 8.60 10.49 -8.02
C SER A 322 8.94 9.55 -9.18
N THR A 323 9.60 10.08 -10.21
CA THR A 323 10.14 9.25 -11.30
C THR A 323 11.07 8.15 -10.76
N ALA A 324 11.89 8.46 -9.75
CA ALA A 324 12.75 7.47 -9.10
C ALA A 324 11.94 6.29 -8.54
N GLU A 325 10.84 6.57 -7.83
CA GLU A 325 9.94 5.52 -7.31
C GLU A 325 9.42 4.62 -8.42
N LEU A 326 8.96 5.22 -9.52
CA LEU A 326 8.33 4.49 -10.60
C LEU A 326 9.34 3.60 -11.33
N ILE A 327 10.57 4.07 -11.52
CA ILE A 327 11.67 3.27 -12.07
C ILE A 327 12.04 2.14 -11.09
N HIS A 328 12.18 2.44 -9.79
CA HIS A 328 12.50 1.43 -8.77
C HIS A 328 11.40 0.36 -8.66
N ASN A 329 10.14 0.76 -8.83
CA ASN A 329 9.00 -0.16 -8.89
C ASN A 329 9.09 -1.05 -10.12
N LEU A 330 9.37 -0.47 -11.30
CA LEU A 330 9.53 -1.23 -12.54
C LEU A 330 10.65 -2.28 -12.42
N THR A 331 11.86 -1.86 -12.07
CA THR A 331 13.03 -2.75 -11.92
C THR A 331 12.79 -3.75 -10.77
N GLY A 332 12.16 -3.32 -9.68
CA GLY A 332 11.81 -4.15 -8.53
C GLY A 332 10.75 -5.23 -8.81
N VAL A 333 9.81 -4.98 -9.72
CA VAL A 333 8.82 -5.95 -10.19
C VAL A 333 9.44 -6.93 -11.17
N VAL A 334 10.16 -6.43 -12.17
CA VAL A 334 10.76 -7.27 -13.23
C VAL A 334 11.84 -8.19 -12.66
N SER A 335 12.67 -7.69 -11.73
CA SER A 335 13.65 -8.52 -11.00
C SER A 335 13.01 -9.65 -10.19
N LYS A 336 11.73 -9.59 -9.86
CA LYS A 336 11.00 -10.64 -9.14
C LYS A 336 10.12 -11.51 -10.06
N GLY A 337 10.23 -11.32 -11.38
CA GLY A 337 9.56 -12.11 -12.40
C GLY A 337 8.15 -11.62 -12.77
N GLY A 338 7.73 -10.44 -12.31
CA GLY A 338 6.40 -9.91 -12.57
C GLY A 338 6.33 -8.90 -13.71
N ASN A 339 5.09 -8.52 -14.04
CA ASN A 339 4.77 -7.38 -14.90
C ASN A 339 4.34 -6.16 -14.09
N TYR A 340 4.81 -4.97 -14.44
CA TYR A 340 4.39 -3.72 -13.82
C TYR A 340 3.30 -3.05 -14.67
N LEU A 341 2.11 -2.88 -14.11
CA LEU A 341 0.98 -2.21 -14.75
C LEU A 341 0.76 -0.85 -14.09
N LEU A 342 1.29 0.21 -14.71
CA LEU A 342 1.29 1.56 -14.16
C LEU A 342 0.05 2.33 -14.60
N ASN A 343 -0.74 2.79 -13.64
CA ASN A 343 -1.99 3.48 -13.88
C ASN A 343 -1.83 4.96 -14.20
N ILE A 344 -2.69 5.41 -15.12
CA ILE A 344 -3.01 6.81 -15.37
C ILE A 344 -4.54 7.01 -15.28
N GLY A 345 -4.95 8.10 -14.64
CA GLY A 345 -6.35 8.53 -14.57
C GLY A 345 -6.59 9.76 -15.46
N PRO A 346 -7.13 9.60 -16.68
CA PRO A 346 -7.36 10.73 -17.59
C PRO A 346 -8.47 11.65 -17.07
N LYS A 347 -8.38 12.93 -17.43
CA LYS A 347 -9.43 13.91 -17.16
C LYS A 347 -10.68 13.62 -17.98
N SER A 348 -11.78 14.25 -17.62
CA SER A 348 -13.07 14.06 -18.32
C SER A 348 -13.07 14.52 -19.78
N ASP A 349 -12.18 15.45 -20.15
CA ASP A 349 -12.00 15.88 -21.53
C ASP A 349 -11.19 14.89 -22.39
N GLY A 350 -10.60 13.85 -21.78
CA GLY A 350 -9.73 12.87 -22.44
C GLY A 350 -8.24 13.23 -22.44
N SER A 351 -7.85 14.36 -21.86
CA SER A 351 -6.44 14.70 -21.66
C SER A 351 -5.86 13.95 -20.46
N PHE A 352 -4.57 13.62 -20.53
CA PHE A 352 -3.85 13.13 -19.35
C PHE A 352 -3.47 14.27 -18.39
N PRO A 353 -3.36 13.99 -17.08
CA PRO A 353 -2.76 14.93 -16.12
C PRO A 353 -1.30 15.23 -16.49
N GLN A 354 -0.90 16.49 -16.35
CA GLN A 354 0.44 16.95 -16.73
C GLN A 354 1.55 16.24 -15.96
N ALA A 355 1.36 16.00 -14.65
CA ALA A 355 2.32 15.26 -13.84
C ALA A 355 2.55 13.84 -14.38
N SER A 356 1.49 13.12 -14.80
CA SER A 356 1.63 11.79 -15.40
C SER A 356 2.45 11.81 -16.69
N ILE A 357 2.25 12.83 -17.54
CA ILE A 357 3.02 13.01 -18.78
C ILE A 357 4.50 13.24 -18.46
N GLU A 358 4.82 14.06 -17.47
CA GLU A 358 6.19 14.34 -17.05
C GLU A 358 6.90 13.07 -16.56
N ARG A 359 6.28 12.29 -15.66
CA ARG A 359 6.87 11.03 -15.19
C ARG A 359 7.11 10.04 -16.33
N LEU A 360 6.14 9.89 -17.25
CA LEU A 360 6.27 8.98 -18.38
C LEU A 360 7.35 9.43 -19.37
N ARG A 361 7.57 10.74 -19.53
CA ARG A 361 8.68 11.28 -20.32
C ARG A 361 10.02 11.00 -19.66
N ASP A 362 10.15 11.20 -18.35
CA ASP A 362 11.40 10.89 -17.66
C ASP A 362 11.71 9.38 -17.71
N ILE A 363 10.70 8.53 -17.52
CA ILE A 363 10.81 7.07 -17.69
C ILE A 363 11.20 6.74 -19.15
N SER A 364 10.65 7.42 -20.14
CA SER A 364 11.03 7.25 -21.55
C SER A 364 12.52 7.53 -21.77
N GLU A 365 13.05 8.62 -21.24
CA GLU A 365 14.49 8.93 -21.37
C GLU A 365 15.35 7.86 -20.70
N TRP A 366 14.94 7.37 -19.52
CA TRP A 366 15.62 6.26 -18.86
C TRP A 366 15.57 4.96 -19.67
N MET A 367 14.41 4.61 -20.24
CA MET A 367 14.17 3.41 -21.04
C MET A 367 14.92 3.41 -22.37
N LYS A 368 15.22 4.56 -22.97
CA LYS A 368 16.06 4.63 -24.18
C LYS A 368 17.47 4.08 -23.95
N VAL A 369 17.99 4.24 -22.73
CA VAL A 369 19.31 3.75 -22.35
C VAL A 369 19.21 2.36 -21.74
N ASN A 370 18.26 2.17 -20.81
CA ASN A 370 18.20 0.97 -19.96
C ASN A 370 17.19 -0.07 -20.43
N GLY A 371 16.44 0.14 -21.51
CA GLY A 371 15.31 -0.72 -21.90
C GLY A 371 15.68 -2.20 -22.12
N GLU A 372 16.91 -2.51 -22.53
CA GLU A 372 17.35 -3.90 -22.66
C GLU A 372 17.55 -4.64 -21.33
N SER A 373 17.70 -3.91 -20.23
CA SER A 373 17.73 -4.47 -18.88
C SER A 373 16.32 -4.77 -18.33
N ILE A 374 15.27 -4.34 -19.03
CA ILE A 374 13.88 -4.62 -18.69
C ILE A 374 13.30 -5.67 -19.65
N HIS A 375 13.35 -5.41 -20.95
CA HIS A 375 12.74 -6.28 -21.94
C HIS A 375 13.61 -7.50 -22.25
N GLY A 376 12.96 -8.67 -22.40
CA GLY A 376 13.65 -9.93 -22.66
C GLY A 376 14.57 -10.37 -21.51
N THR A 377 14.28 -9.91 -20.29
CA THR A 377 14.95 -10.37 -19.06
C THR A 377 14.02 -11.25 -18.23
N THR A 378 14.59 -11.97 -17.28
CA THR A 378 13.90 -12.79 -16.28
C THR A 378 14.32 -12.34 -14.87
N ALA A 379 13.67 -12.93 -13.87
CA ALA A 379 13.91 -12.62 -12.47
C ALA A 379 15.38 -12.79 -12.07
N THR A 380 15.80 -12.05 -11.04
CA THR A 380 17.12 -12.19 -10.41
C THR A 380 17.44 -13.66 -10.13
N PRO A 381 18.68 -14.09 -10.36
CA PRO A 381 19.13 -15.40 -9.91
C PRO A 381 19.52 -15.40 -8.41
N PHE A 382 19.63 -14.21 -7.80
CA PHE A 382 19.95 -14.06 -6.39
C PHE A 382 18.69 -14.21 -5.53
N LEU A 383 18.71 -15.19 -4.63
CA LEU A 383 17.66 -15.33 -3.63
C LEU A 383 17.94 -14.45 -2.40
N PHE A 384 19.18 -14.02 -2.18
CA PHE A 384 19.57 -13.14 -1.07
C PHE A 384 19.74 -11.68 -1.52
N GLN A 385 19.81 -10.77 -0.54
CA GLN A 385 20.00 -9.34 -0.77
C GLN A 385 21.42 -9.05 -1.29
N GLN A 386 21.53 -8.13 -2.24
CA GLN A 386 22.81 -7.67 -2.76
C GLN A 386 23.40 -6.57 -1.87
N ALA A 387 24.73 -6.37 -1.93
CA ALA A 387 25.42 -5.37 -1.11
C ALA A 387 25.02 -3.92 -1.44
N PHE A 388 24.36 -3.69 -2.58
CA PHE A 388 23.87 -2.39 -3.03
C PHE A 388 22.34 -2.33 -3.02
N ARG A 389 21.81 -1.12 -2.84
CA ARG A 389 20.37 -0.85 -2.97
C ARG A 389 20.01 -0.82 -4.44
N GLY A 390 19.15 -1.74 -4.85
CA GLY A 390 18.87 -1.94 -6.25
C GLY A 390 18.00 -3.13 -6.58
N ALA A 391 18.03 -3.51 -7.84
CA ALA A 391 17.42 -4.71 -8.36
C ALA A 391 18.38 -5.41 -9.32
N THR A 392 18.21 -6.71 -9.52
CA THR A 392 18.93 -7.44 -10.58
C THR A 392 17.94 -8.13 -11.50
N THR A 393 18.15 -7.99 -12.79
CA THR A 393 17.44 -8.77 -13.82
C THR A 393 18.46 -9.55 -14.61
N GLN A 394 18.09 -10.68 -15.20
CA GLN A 394 19.03 -11.49 -15.98
C GLN A 394 18.52 -11.77 -17.38
N ARG A 395 19.43 -11.97 -18.33
CA ARG A 395 19.15 -12.53 -19.65
C ARG A 395 20.04 -13.75 -19.85
N VAL A 396 19.43 -14.89 -20.14
CA VAL A 396 20.13 -16.14 -20.41
C VAL A 396 20.40 -16.26 -21.91
N HIS A 397 21.61 -16.66 -22.26
CA HIS A 397 22.06 -16.96 -23.62
C HIS A 397 22.56 -18.40 -23.70
N ASP A 398 22.79 -18.91 -24.91
CA ASP A 398 23.27 -20.28 -25.11
C ASP A 398 24.66 -20.53 -24.49
N ASP A 399 25.49 -19.49 -24.39
CA ASP A 399 26.89 -19.57 -23.95
C ASP A 399 27.20 -18.75 -22.69
N GLY A 400 26.18 -18.21 -22.02
CA GLY A 400 26.38 -17.34 -20.86
C GLY A 400 25.12 -16.70 -20.31
N VAL A 401 25.30 -15.84 -19.31
CA VAL A 401 24.24 -15.04 -18.69
C VAL A 401 24.68 -13.59 -18.61
N THR A 402 23.79 -12.67 -18.94
CA THR A 402 23.97 -11.23 -18.66
C THR A 402 23.15 -10.87 -17.43
N LEU A 403 23.80 -10.35 -16.40
CA LEU A 403 23.17 -9.74 -15.24
C LEU A 403 23.14 -8.21 -15.43
N TYR A 404 21.97 -7.62 -15.28
CA TYR A 404 21.80 -6.17 -15.23
C TYR A 404 21.55 -5.76 -13.78
N LEU A 405 22.52 -5.04 -13.22
CA LEU A 405 22.53 -4.55 -11.85
C LEU A 405 21.99 -3.11 -11.85
N HIS A 406 20.74 -2.95 -11.46
CA HIS A 406 20.06 -1.65 -11.36
C HIS A 406 20.41 -1.02 -10.02
N VAL A 407 21.38 -0.11 -10.00
CA VAL A 407 21.89 0.50 -8.76
C VAL A 407 21.15 1.82 -8.52
N TYR A 408 20.44 1.92 -7.39
CA TYR A 408 19.67 3.11 -7.04
C TYR A 408 20.53 4.13 -6.30
N ASP A 409 21.33 3.65 -5.34
CA ASP A 409 22.25 4.46 -4.57
C ASP A 409 23.67 4.15 -5.01
N TRP A 410 24.23 5.04 -5.84
CA TRP A 410 25.53 4.84 -6.44
C TRP A 410 26.66 4.87 -5.39
N PRO A 411 27.60 3.91 -5.40
CA PRO A 411 28.62 3.81 -4.36
C PRO A 411 29.65 4.94 -4.48
N LYS A 412 29.70 5.81 -3.44
CA LYS A 412 30.58 6.99 -3.41
C LYS A 412 32.07 6.64 -3.32
N ASN A 413 32.40 5.46 -2.80
CA ASN A 413 33.77 4.94 -2.77
C ASN A 413 34.25 4.40 -4.13
N GLY A 414 33.37 4.38 -5.14
CA GLY A 414 33.69 3.87 -6.48
C GLY A 414 33.77 2.34 -6.55
N GLU A 415 33.24 1.63 -5.55
CA GLU A 415 33.26 0.17 -5.48
C GLU A 415 31.84 -0.39 -5.36
N LEU A 416 31.40 -1.14 -6.36
CA LEU A 416 30.13 -1.86 -6.36
C LEU A 416 30.38 -3.34 -6.08
N GLN A 417 29.94 -3.82 -4.92
CA GLN A 417 30.04 -5.24 -4.57
C GLN A 417 28.81 -6.01 -5.05
N VAL A 418 29.06 -7.13 -5.72
CA VAL A 418 28.06 -8.09 -6.22
C VAL A 418 28.29 -9.41 -5.50
N LEU A 419 27.33 -9.79 -4.67
CA LEU A 419 27.43 -10.93 -3.78
C LEU A 419 27.09 -12.24 -4.51
N GLY A 420 27.83 -13.30 -4.18
CA GLY A 420 27.62 -14.68 -4.57
C GLY A 420 28.09 -15.09 -5.96
N VAL A 421 28.52 -14.17 -6.82
CA VAL A 421 29.02 -14.55 -8.15
C VAL A 421 30.41 -15.19 -8.03
N ALA A 422 30.50 -16.50 -8.26
CA ALA A 422 31.74 -17.27 -8.13
C ALA A 422 32.51 -17.46 -9.45
N ASN A 423 31.87 -17.18 -10.59
CA ASN A 423 32.47 -17.37 -11.92
C ASN A 423 33.76 -16.54 -12.09
N GLU A 424 34.84 -17.15 -12.60
CA GLU A 424 36.10 -16.44 -12.89
C GLU A 424 36.08 -15.61 -14.18
N LYS A 425 35.29 -16.01 -15.18
CA LYS A 425 35.27 -15.39 -16.51
C LYS A 425 34.14 -14.38 -16.64
N LEU A 426 34.45 -13.14 -16.27
CA LEU A 426 33.51 -12.03 -16.22
C LEU A 426 33.95 -10.85 -17.09
N SER A 427 32.99 -10.15 -17.67
CA SER A 427 33.15 -8.78 -18.19
C SER A 427 32.09 -7.89 -17.56
N ALA A 428 32.45 -6.64 -17.28
CA ALA A 428 31.50 -5.67 -16.75
C ALA A 428 31.67 -4.32 -17.44
N TYR A 429 30.57 -3.62 -17.67
CA TYR A 429 30.53 -2.28 -18.27
C TYR A 429 29.27 -1.53 -17.82
N LEU A 430 29.23 -0.21 -18.03
CA LEU A 430 28.03 0.58 -17.76
C LEU A 430 27.10 0.50 -18.97
N LEU A 431 25.82 0.21 -18.77
CA LEU A 431 24.88 0.10 -19.90
C LEU A 431 24.76 1.42 -20.68
N ALA A 432 24.92 2.56 -19.99
CA ALA A 432 24.93 3.88 -20.60
C ALA A 432 26.19 4.20 -21.43
N ASP A 433 27.25 3.37 -21.33
CA ASP A 433 28.48 3.56 -22.10
C ASP A 433 28.40 2.81 -23.45
N ASN A 434 28.23 3.56 -24.53
CA ASN A 434 28.16 3.02 -25.90
C ASN A 434 29.44 2.31 -26.32
N ASP A 435 30.60 2.70 -25.78
CA ASP A 435 31.88 2.05 -26.09
C ASP A 435 32.10 0.77 -25.27
N LYS A 436 31.19 0.49 -24.31
CA LYS A 436 31.25 -0.66 -23.38
C LYS A 436 32.63 -0.81 -22.75
N THR A 437 33.18 0.29 -22.25
CA THR A 437 34.51 0.31 -21.64
C THR A 437 34.55 -0.68 -20.48
N PRO A 438 35.48 -1.66 -20.46
CA PRO A 438 35.53 -2.65 -19.39
C PRO A 438 35.80 -2.03 -18.03
N LEU A 439 34.97 -2.35 -17.04
CA LEU A 439 35.22 -2.06 -15.63
C LEU A 439 36.24 -3.04 -15.07
N LYS A 440 37.01 -2.58 -14.09
CA LYS A 440 37.94 -3.44 -13.36
C LYS A 440 37.14 -4.32 -12.39
N ILE A 441 37.40 -5.63 -12.43
CA ILE A 441 36.77 -6.64 -11.58
C ILE A 441 37.83 -7.21 -10.62
N SER A 442 37.47 -7.39 -9.36
CA SER A 442 38.25 -8.14 -8.37
C SER A 442 37.37 -9.13 -7.63
N HIS A 443 37.90 -10.31 -7.32
CA HIS A 443 37.19 -11.34 -6.57
C HIS A 443 37.49 -11.25 -5.07
N ASN A 444 36.50 -11.56 -4.25
CA ASN A 444 36.66 -11.84 -2.83
C ASN A 444 35.91 -13.13 -2.46
N ASP A 445 35.96 -13.50 -1.19
CA ASP A 445 35.30 -14.67 -0.61
C ASP A 445 33.77 -14.62 -0.66
N LYS A 446 33.17 -13.47 -0.97
CA LYS A 446 31.72 -13.26 -1.02
C LYS A 446 31.20 -12.95 -2.41
N GLY A 447 32.04 -12.96 -3.45
CA GLY A 447 31.67 -12.65 -4.83
C GLY A 447 32.68 -11.72 -5.51
N VAL A 448 32.19 -10.66 -6.13
CA VAL A 448 33.03 -9.74 -6.93
C VAL A 448 32.80 -8.28 -6.58
N THR A 449 33.84 -7.47 -6.74
CA THR A 449 33.79 -6.01 -6.63
C THR A 449 34.12 -5.41 -8.00
N LEU A 450 33.27 -4.48 -8.44
CA LEU A 450 33.41 -3.73 -9.68
C LEU A 450 33.87 -2.30 -9.34
N VAL A 451 34.93 -1.83 -9.99
CA VAL A 451 35.32 -0.42 -9.89
C VAL A 451 34.45 0.40 -10.82
N VAL A 452 33.64 1.27 -10.25
CA VAL A 452 32.68 2.12 -10.96
C VAL A 452 33.10 3.60 -10.90
N PRO A 453 32.68 4.46 -11.85
CA PRO A 453 33.00 5.89 -11.80
C PRO A 453 32.44 6.55 -10.55
N ALA A 454 33.06 7.66 -10.12
CA ALA A 454 32.59 8.40 -8.94
C ALA A 454 31.19 9.02 -9.11
N GLN A 455 30.80 9.33 -10.35
CA GLN A 455 29.49 9.88 -10.67
C GLN A 455 28.59 8.80 -11.29
N ALA A 456 27.36 8.73 -10.79
CA ALA A 456 26.34 7.86 -11.35
C ALA A 456 26.01 8.26 -12.80
N PRO A 457 25.94 7.31 -13.75
CA PRO A 457 25.47 7.57 -15.11
C PRO A 457 24.05 8.15 -15.19
N ASP A 458 23.18 7.74 -14.27
CA ASP A 458 21.78 8.14 -14.20
C ASP A 458 21.37 8.43 -12.75
N GLN A 459 20.53 9.45 -12.57
CA GLN A 459 20.10 9.96 -11.27
C GLN A 459 19.00 9.13 -10.58
N TYR A 460 18.28 8.30 -11.33
CA TYR A 460 17.18 7.47 -10.82
C TYR A 460 17.65 6.04 -10.59
N SER A 461 18.31 5.44 -11.59
CA SER A 461 18.91 4.12 -11.49
C SER A 461 19.97 3.93 -12.57
N SER A 462 21.19 3.67 -12.14
CA SER A 462 22.31 3.39 -13.04
C SER A 462 22.50 1.89 -13.22
N THR A 463 22.54 1.43 -14.47
CA THR A 463 22.67 0.00 -14.78
C THR A 463 24.11 -0.39 -15.08
N VAL A 464 24.65 -1.32 -14.27
CA VAL A 464 25.89 -2.01 -14.56
C VAL A 464 25.56 -3.36 -15.20
N VAL A 465 26.20 -3.66 -16.33
CA VAL A 465 26.10 -4.96 -16.99
C VAL A 465 27.25 -5.83 -16.49
N LEU A 466 26.93 -7.04 -16.04
CA LEU A 466 27.89 -8.09 -15.69
C LEU A 466 27.60 -9.32 -16.56
N GLU A 467 28.49 -9.58 -17.51
CA GLU A 467 28.42 -10.72 -18.40
C GLU A 467 29.21 -11.88 -17.81
N VAL A 468 28.56 -13.04 -17.75
CA VAL A 468 29.10 -14.30 -17.26
C VAL A 468 29.21 -15.26 -18.44
N LYS A 469 30.41 -15.80 -18.65
CA LYS A 469 30.64 -16.80 -19.70
C LYS A 469 30.47 -18.21 -19.14
N GLY A 470 29.60 -19.00 -19.76
CA GLY A 470 29.24 -20.35 -19.30
C GLY A 470 28.08 -20.33 -18.31
N GLU A 471 27.92 -21.44 -17.57
CA GLU A 471 26.88 -21.57 -16.56
C GLU A 471 27.12 -20.59 -15.40
N LEU A 472 26.05 -19.94 -14.93
CA LEU A 472 26.13 -19.01 -13.81
C LEU A 472 26.33 -19.78 -12.51
N GLU A 473 27.41 -19.47 -11.79
CA GLU A 473 27.77 -20.08 -10.51
C GLU A 473 27.48 -19.07 -9.40
N ILE A 474 26.43 -19.35 -8.61
CA ILE A 474 26.04 -18.54 -7.45
C ILE A 474 26.32 -19.31 -6.17
N GLU A 475 27.20 -18.75 -5.35
CA GLU A 475 27.35 -19.11 -3.96
C GLU A 475 26.37 -18.33 -3.10
N GLU A 476 25.69 -19.03 -2.20
CA GLU A 476 24.71 -18.42 -1.32
C GLU A 476 25.43 -17.54 -0.27
N VAL A 477 25.05 -16.27 -0.21
CA VAL A 477 25.56 -15.32 0.77
C VAL A 477 24.40 -14.94 1.69
N THR A 478 24.44 -15.40 2.94
CA THR A 478 23.40 -15.09 3.94
C THR A 478 23.95 -14.19 5.03
N GLY A 479 23.07 -13.31 5.53
CA GLY A 479 23.37 -12.47 6.68
C GLY A 479 24.57 -11.55 6.48
N VAL A 480 24.77 -10.98 5.29
CA VAL A 480 25.79 -9.95 5.10
C VAL A 480 25.15 -8.57 5.27
N MET A 481 25.86 -7.67 5.96
CA MET A 481 25.47 -6.28 6.04
C MET A 481 25.52 -5.63 4.65
N THR A 482 24.38 -5.11 4.19
CA THR A 482 24.27 -4.35 2.94
C THR A 482 23.99 -2.88 3.25
N VAL A 483 23.99 -2.02 2.22
CA VAL A 483 23.62 -0.60 2.39
C VAL A 483 22.20 -0.39 2.92
N ASP A 484 21.29 -1.33 2.69
CA ASP A 484 19.90 -1.30 3.19
C ASP A 484 19.75 -2.03 4.53
N GLY A 485 20.87 -2.41 5.14
CA GLY A 485 20.92 -3.31 6.27
C GLY A 485 21.00 -4.77 5.86
N MET A 486 20.92 -5.64 6.86
CA MET A 486 21.02 -7.08 6.69
C MET A 486 19.63 -7.70 6.81
N VAL A 487 19.08 -8.15 5.68
CA VAL A 487 17.79 -8.84 5.62
C VAL A 487 17.94 -10.32 5.93
N LEU A 488 17.19 -10.77 6.92
CA LEU A 488 17.13 -12.15 7.43
C LEU A 488 15.74 -12.71 7.16
N ARG A 489 15.63 -13.48 6.08
CA ARG A 489 14.36 -14.02 5.63
C ARG A 489 13.95 -15.20 6.52
N SER A 490 12.64 -15.33 6.71
CA SER A 490 12.05 -16.50 7.37
C SER A 490 12.46 -17.82 6.74
N LEU A 491 12.57 -17.84 5.41
CA LEU A 491 12.88 -19.05 4.64
C LEU A 491 14.30 -19.56 4.91
N ASP A 492 15.22 -18.64 5.25
CA ASP A 492 16.64 -18.95 5.46
C ASP A 492 16.94 -19.32 6.92
N ALA A 493 15.94 -19.19 7.80
CA ALA A 493 16.12 -19.44 9.21
C ALA A 493 16.30 -20.93 9.49
N LYS A 494 17.32 -21.28 10.28
CA LYS A 494 17.37 -22.58 10.94
C LYS A 494 16.39 -22.56 12.11
N THR A 495 15.35 -23.38 12.04
CA THR A 495 14.27 -23.38 13.04
C THR A 495 14.31 -24.58 13.98
N THR A 496 13.82 -24.35 15.21
CA THR A 496 13.49 -25.37 16.19
C THR A 496 12.05 -25.11 16.64
N ASP A 497 11.15 -26.08 16.45
CA ASP A 497 9.74 -26.00 16.86
C ASP A 497 9.00 -24.72 16.36
N VAL A 498 9.32 -24.34 15.13
CA VAL A 498 8.71 -23.26 14.32
C VAL A 498 8.69 -23.73 12.87
N HIS A 499 7.62 -23.44 12.14
CA HIS A 499 7.42 -23.90 10.77
C HIS A 499 7.36 -22.73 9.78
N TYR A 500 8.07 -22.86 8.65
CA TYR A 500 7.93 -21.91 7.54
C TYR A 500 6.66 -22.19 6.74
N ASN A 501 5.69 -21.31 6.83
CA ASN A 501 4.43 -21.42 6.11
C ASN A 501 4.51 -20.72 4.74
N THR A 502 4.51 -21.51 3.66
CA THR A 502 4.55 -21.00 2.27
C THR A 502 3.32 -20.20 1.87
N TRP A 503 2.18 -20.39 2.54
CA TRP A 503 0.98 -19.60 2.31
C TRP A 503 1.05 -18.22 2.96
N TYR A 504 1.68 -18.09 4.13
CA TYR A 504 1.88 -16.79 4.79
C TYR A 504 3.23 -16.14 4.44
N ASN A 505 4.15 -16.89 3.82
CA ASN A 505 5.54 -16.49 3.58
C ASN A 505 6.24 -16.10 4.89
N SER A 506 6.09 -16.92 5.93
CA SER A 506 6.44 -16.57 7.30
C SER A 506 6.71 -17.76 8.20
N LEU A 507 7.55 -17.56 9.21
CA LEU A 507 7.66 -18.42 10.37
C LEU A 507 6.39 -18.34 11.22
N THR A 508 5.73 -19.47 11.41
CA THR A 508 4.50 -19.63 12.19
C THR A 508 4.64 -20.72 13.26
N ASP A 509 3.64 -20.79 14.12
CA ASP A 509 3.43 -21.89 15.07
C ASP A 509 4.53 -22.06 16.12
N TRP A 510 5.07 -20.93 16.60
CA TRP A 510 5.89 -20.82 17.80
C TRP A 510 5.16 -21.46 19.00
N SER A 511 5.61 -22.64 19.40
CA SER A 511 4.94 -23.57 20.32
C SER A 511 5.31 -23.38 21.80
N GLY A 512 6.36 -22.61 22.12
CA GLY A 512 6.78 -22.37 23.50
C GLY A 512 8.20 -21.82 23.63
N ALA A 513 8.75 -21.83 24.85
CA ALA A 513 10.07 -21.24 25.17
C ALA A 513 11.26 -21.89 24.43
N GLU A 514 11.08 -23.10 23.90
CA GLU A 514 12.10 -23.81 23.12
C GLU A 514 12.05 -23.48 21.62
N SER A 515 11.01 -22.75 21.17
CA SER A 515 10.91 -22.31 19.77
C SER A 515 12.02 -21.33 19.45
N ALA A 516 12.73 -21.56 18.34
CA ALA A 516 13.81 -20.69 17.91
C ALA A 516 13.89 -20.59 16.40
N ALA A 517 14.35 -19.43 15.93
CA ALA A 517 14.77 -19.19 14.56
C ALA A 517 16.16 -18.55 14.60
N SER A 518 17.10 -19.05 13.81
CA SER A 518 18.49 -18.57 13.84
C SER A 518 19.06 -18.37 12.43
N TRP A 519 19.93 -17.38 12.31
CA TRP A 519 20.62 -16.99 11.08
C TRP A 519 22.11 -16.84 11.34
N GLN A 520 22.94 -17.20 10.36
CA GLN A 520 24.32 -16.73 10.34
C GLN A 520 24.32 -15.29 9.84
N VAL A 521 25.10 -14.45 10.51
CA VAL A 521 25.21 -13.02 10.25
C VAL A 521 26.67 -12.59 10.29
N ASP A 522 27.05 -11.64 9.45
CA ASP A 522 28.38 -11.09 9.34
C ASP A 522 28.31 -9.56 9.41
N PHE A 523 28.69 -9.05 10.58
CA PHE A 523 28.73 -7.62 10.84
C PHE A 523 30.07 -7.06 10.41
N ALA A 524 30.05 -6.08 9.50
CA ALA A 524 31.26 -5.40 9.05
C ALA A 524 31.99 -4.68 10.20
N GLU A 525 31.22 -4.17 11.18
CA GLU A 525 31.75 -3.38 12.30
C GLU A 525 30.93 -3.59 13.58
N PRO A 526 31.54 -3.51 14.77
CA PRO A 526 30.80 -3.47 16.03
C PRO A 526 29.95 -2.20 16.10
N GLY A 527 28.82 -2.25 16.81
CA GLY A 527 27.95 -1.09 16.93
C GLY A 527 26.55 -1.41 17.44
N ARG A 528 25.68 -0.41 17.41
CA ARG A 528 24.25 -0.56 17.70
C ARG A 528 23.50 -0.73 16.40
N TYR A 529 22.53 -1.63 16.41
CA TYR A 529 21.72 -1.94 15.24
C TYR A 529 20.24 -1.94 15.63
N ALA A 530 19.41 -1.29 14.84
CA ALA A 530 17.97 -1.40 14.96
C ALA A 530 17.51 -2.75 14.39
N VAL A 531 16.52 -3.32 15.05
CA VAL A 531 15.87 -4.56 14.64
C VAL A 531 14.50 -4.18 14.12
N GLN A 532 14.32 -4.31 12.80
CA GLN A 532 13.04 -4.15 12.14
C GLN A 532 12.46 -5.53 11.81
N MET A 533 11.15 -5.69 11.90
CA MET A 533 10.47 -6.94 11.63
C MET A 533 9.27 -6.72 10.70
N PHE A 534 9.15 -7.54 9.67
CA PHE A 534 7.91 -7.72 8.91
C PHE A 534 7.13 -8.86 9.58
N HIS A 535 5.98 -8.54 10.20
CA HIS A 535 5.22 -9.50 11.00
C HIS A 535 3.70 -9.29 10.91
N GLY A 536 2.95 -10.32 11.28
CA GLY A 536 1.50 -10.33 11.44
C GLY A 536 1.09 -10.97 12.76
N ASN A 537 0.26 -10.29 13.54
CA ASN A 537 -0.13 -10.67 14.91
C ASN A 537 -1.35 -9.85 15.34
N LEU A 538 -2.28 -10.49 16.05
CA LEU A 538 -3.50 -9.82 16.53
C LEU A 538 -3.24 -8.88 17.71
N ASP A 539 -2.34 -9.29 18.61
CA ASP A 539 -2.04 -8.60 19.87
C ASP A 539 -0.54 -8.29 19.94
N GLU A 540 -0.13 -7.35 20.82
CA GLU A 540 1.29 -7.12 21.12
C GLU A 540 1.95 -8.44 21.57
N SER A 541 3.17 -8.68 21.13
CA SER A 541 3.98 -9.83 21.52
C SER A 541 5.38 -9.40 21.97
N ARG A 542 6.08 -10.29 22.67
CA ARG A 542 7.45 -10.07 23.14
C ARG A 542 8.34 -11.23 22.73
N MET A 543 9.49 -10.90 22.16
CA MET A 543 10.49 -11.88 21.73
C MET A 543 11.87 -11.48 22.24
N GLN A 544 12.83 -12.38 22.19
CA GLN A 544 14.23 -12.14 22.55
C GLN A 544 15.12 -12.40 21.34
N LEU A 545 16.06 -11.50 21.11
CA LEU A 545 17.06 -11.62 20.07
C LEU A 545 18.45 -11.71 20.71
N THR A 546 19.12 -12.82 20.49
CA THR A 546 20.42 -13.12 21.10
C THR A 546 21.52 -13.17 20.04
N LEU A 547 22.65 -12.52 20.34
CA LEU A 547 23.88 -12.53 19.54
C LEU A 547 25.08 -12.66 20.49
N GLY A 548 25.72 -13.83 20.51
CA GLY A 548 26.73 -14.15 21.52
C GLY A 548 26.15 -14.05 22.93
N ASP A 549 26.81 -13.28 23.80
CA ASP A 549 26.35 -13.04 25.19
C ASP A 549 25.31 -11.90 25.30
N ASN A 550 25.04 -11.19 24.21
CA ASN A 550 24.09 -10.07 24.21
C ASN A 550 22.68 -10.55 23.91
N THR A 551 21.71 -10.11 24.70
CA THR A 551 20.28 -10.38 24.47
C THR A 551 19.49 -9.07 24.47
N ALA A 552 18.73 -8.86 23.40
CA ALA A 552 17.80 -7.75 23.25
C ALA A 552 16.36 -8.25 23.45
N ASN A 553 15.58 -7.50 24.24
CA ASN A 553 14.15 -7.75 24.36
C ASN A 553 13.41 -6.95 23.28
N LEU A 554 12.66 -7.65 22.43
CA LEU A 554 11.89 -7.07 21.35
C LEU A 554 10.42 -6.92 21.76
N ILE A 555 9.83 -5.77 21.43
CA ILE A 555 8.40 -5.52 21.58
C ILE A 555 7.79 -5.50 20.18
N ILE A 556 6.95 -6.49 19.89
CA ILE A 556 6.30 -6.67 18.59
C ILE A 556 4.90 -6.04 18.67
N PRO A 557 4.66 -4.85 18.09
CA PRO A 557 3.37 -4.19 18.19
C PRO A 557 2.26 -5.00 17.50
N ALA A 558 1.01 -4.83 17.91
CA ALA A 558 -0.11 -5.48 17.23
C ALA A 558 -0.31 -4.93 15.82
N THR A 559 -0.43 -5.80 14.81
CA THR A 559 -0.82 -5.41 13.44
C THR A 559 -2.33 -5.59 13.20
N GLY A 560 -3.01 -6.34 14.07
CA GLY A 560 -4.44 -6.62 13.98
C GLY A 560 -4.83 -7.59 12.87
N ASP A 561 -3.85 -8.25 12.22
CA ASP A 561 -4.06 -9.32 11.24
C ASP A 561 -2.86 -10.27 11.23
N GLU A 562 -3.10 -11.57 11.39
CA GLU A 562 -2.04 -12.59 11.29
C GLU A 562 -1.66 -12.90 9.83
N ASN A 563 -2.51 -12.53 8.87
CA ASN A 563 -2.30 -12.80 7.46
C ASN A 563 -1.55 -11.66 6.77
N MET A 564 -0.22 -11.75 6.77
CA MET A 564 0.66 -10.73 6.19
C MET A 564 0.45 -10.50 4.69
N ARG A 565 -0.14 -11.44 3.94
CA ARG A 565 -0.47 -11.25 2.51
C ARG A 565 -1.74 -10.42 2.27
N ARG A 566 -2.61 -10.26 3.27
CA ARG A 566 -3.88 -9.51 3.10
C ARG A 566 -3.71 -8.00 3.27
N LYS A 567 -2.79 -7.59 4.14
CA LYS A 567 -2.58 -6.18 4.49
C LYS A 567 -1.15 -5.67 4.25
N TYR A 568 -0.21 -6.52 3.82
CA TYR A 568 1.21 -6.18 3.68
C TYR A 568 1.67 -5.23 4.80
N PRO A 569 1.69 -5.71 6.06
CA PRO A 569 2.00 -4.86 7.20
C PRO A 569 3.35 -4.17 6.97
N LYS A 570 3.43 -2.86 7.19
CA LYS A 570 4.72 -2.15 7.07
C LYS A 570 5.70 -2.76 8.09
N PRO A 571 6.97 -3.02 7.71
CA PRO A 571 7.97 -3.48 8.67
C PRO A 571 8.09 -2.48 9.84
N THR A 572 8.09 -2.98 11.07
CA THR A 572 8.13 -2.14 12.28
C THR A 572 9.45 -2.32 13.01
N ILE A 573 10.00 -1.24 13.58
CA ILE A 573 11.14 -1.35 14.50
C ILE A 573 10.63 -1.95 15.80
N VAL A 574 11.19 -3.10 16.17
CA VAL A 574 10.75 -3.89 17.32
C VAL A 574 11.78 -3.91 18.46
N GLY A 575 12.97 -3.37 18.23
CA GLY A 575 14.00 -3.22 19.24
C GLY A 575 15.35 -2.85 18.66
N GLU A 576 16.39 -3.02 19.45
CA GLU A 576 17.78 -2.77 19.07
C GLU A 576 18.69 -3.86 19.63
N ILE A 577 19.77 -4.17 18.93
CA ILE A 577 20.79 -5.10 19.39
C ILE A 577 22.17 -4.45 19.34
N VAL A 578 23.01 -4.78 20.34
CA VAL A 578 24.40 -4.34 20.41
C VAL A 578 25.29 -5.46 19.90
N VAL A 579 26.13 -5.14 18.92
CA VAL A 579 27.14 -6.02 18.35
C VAL A 579 28.49 -5.58 18.91
N THR A 580 29.12 -6.43 19.71
CA THR A 580 30.39 -6.09 20.39
C THR A 580 31.63 -6.44 19.58
N GLN A 581 31.49 -7.29 18.56
CA GLN A 581 32.58 -7.74 17.68
C GLN A 581 32.08 -7.84 16.24
N ALA A 582 32.92 -7.44 15.28
CA ALA A 582 32.69 -7.66 13.85
C ALA A 582 32.93 -9.13 13.48
N GLY A 583 32.47 -9.50 12.29
CA GLY A 583 32.61 -10.84 11.72
C GLY A 583 31.39 -11.73 11.92
N GLU A 584 31.54 -12.98 11.46
CA GLU A 584 30.52 -14.00 11.46
C GLU A 584 30.09 -14.42 12.88
N GLN A 585 28.78 -14.39 13.13
CA GLN A 585 28.12 -14.73 14.38
C GLN A 585 26.74 -15.36 14.09
N THR A 586 26.13 -15.98 15.10
CA THR A 586 24.78 -16.53 15.00
C THR A 586 23.79 -15.65 15.74
N LEU A 587 22.80 -15.11 15.01
CA LEU A 587 21.69 -14.35 15.57
C LEU A 587 20.50 -15.29 15.79
N THR A 588 19.95 -15.32 17.01
CA THR A 588 18.84 -16.22 17.37
C THR A 588 17.65 -15.45 17.92
N LEU A 589 16.47 -15.70 17.37
CA LEU A 589 15.19 -15.14 17.81
C LEU A 589 14.36 -16.22 18.52
N THR A 590 13.90 -15.93 19.74
CA THR A 590 13.06 -16.82 20.56
C THR A 590 11.85 -16.08 21.15
N PRO A 591 10.76 -16.78 21.52
CA PRO A 591 9.70 -16.22 22.34
C PRO A 591 10.23 -15.72 23.69
N ALA A 592 9.78 -14.54 24.15
CA ALA A 592 10.09 -14.11 25.51
C ALA A 592 9.33 -14.98 26.53
N THR A 593 9.93 -15.17 27.71
CA THR A 593 9.31 -15.95 28.81
C THR A 593 8.01 -15.32 29.32
N GLU A 594 7.88 -14.00 29.22
CA GLU A 594 6.69 -13.24 29.60
C GLU A 594 6.20 -12.35 28.45
N GLY A 595 4.87 -12.28 28.28
CA GLY A 595 4.23 -11.39 27.31
C GLY A 595 4.34 -11.84 25.84
N PHE A 596 4.80 -13.07 25.57
CA PHE A 596 4.71 -13.64 24.24
C PHE A 596 3.26 -13.98 23.86
N THR A 597 2.86 -13.53 22.68
CA THR A 597 1.62 -13.92 21.98
C THR A 597 1.97 -14.37 20.55
N ARG A 598 1.03 -14.98 19.82
CA ARG A 598 1.28 -15.55 18.49
C ARG A 598 1.79 -14.49 17.50
N VAL A 599 2.92 -14.77 16.85
CA VAL A 599 3.51 -13.95 15.79
C VAL A 599 3.73 -14.78 14.55
N ASN A 600 3.28 -14.29 13.39
CA ASN A 600 3.74 -14.76 12.09
C ASN A 600 4.84 -13.80 11.63
N MET A 601 6.08 -14.25 11.64
CA MET A 601 7.24 -13.41 11.31
C MET A 601 7.67 -13.72 9.88
N GLY A 602 7.76 -12.72 9.00
CA GLY A 602 8.12 -12.89 7.59
C GLY A 602 9.57 -12.52 7.29
N GLU A 603 10.09 -11.48 7.92
CA GLU A 603 11.46 -11.02 7.74
C GLU A 603 11.95 -10.26 8.97
N LEU A 604 13.25 -10.37 9.28
CA LEU A 604 13.96 -9.47 10.18
C LEU A 604 14.93 -8.62 9.34
N THR A 605 15.06 -7.35 9.63
CA THR A 605 16.08 -6.48 9.02
C THR A 605 16.89 -5.85 10.13
N ILE A 606 18.21 -6.02 10.06
CA ILE A 606 19.15 -5.42 11.00
C ILE A 606 19.76 -4.19 10.34
N LEU A 607 19.49 -3.01 10.90
CA LEU A 607 19.86 -1.71 10.34
C LEU A 607 20.95 -1.07 11.19
N PRO A 608 22.08 -0.61 10.63
CA PRO A 608 23.10 0.11 11.39
C PRO A 608 22.53 1.43 11.93
N LEU A 609 22.76 1.73 13.21
CA LEU A 609 22.32 3.00 13.83
C LEU A 609 23.41 4.10 13.80
N GLY A 610 24.52 3.87 13.10
CA GLY A 610 25.69 4.75 13.12
C GLY A 610 26.47 4.68 14.44
N ASP A 611 27.68 5.26 14.44
CA ASP A 611 28.57 5.26 15.61
C ASP A 611 27.95 5.98 16.81
N ALA A 612 27.76 5.26 17.92
CA ALA A 612 27.42 5.86 19.20
C ALA A 612 28.70 6.22 19.98
N ILE A 613 28.74 7.46 20.44
CA ILE A 613 29.72 8.03 21.37
C ILE A 613 29.84 7.15 22.62
N GLN A 614 31.07 6.80 22.98
CA GLN A 614 31.39 6.07 24.21
C GLN A 614 31.09 6.93 25.44
N GLY A 615 30.19 6.47 26.30
CA GLY A 615 30.01 6.98 27.67
C GLY A 615 29.42 5.90 28.58
N PRO A 616 30.03 5.61 29.74
CA PRO A 616 29.48 4.68 30.70
C PRO A 616 28.24 5.34 31.34
N ASP A 617 27.10 4.63 31.33
CA ASP A 617 25.84 4.97 32.00
C ASP A 617 24.75 5.72 31.21
N SER A 618 24.68 5.63 29.87
CA SER A 618 23.51 6.14 29.12
C SER A 618 22.71 5.05 28.39
N ASN A 619 21.63 4.58 29.04
CA ASN A 619 20.54 3.86 28.37
C ASN A 619 19.68 4.85 27.58
N ILE A 620 20.15 5.34 26.43
CA ILE A 620 19.35 6.16 25.52
C ILE A 620 19.73 5.86 24.07
N GLY A 621 18.80 5.32 23.28
CA GLY A 621 18.88 5.26 21.82
C GLY A 621 18.00 6.36 21.24
N LEU A 622 18.54 7.19 20.36
CA LEU A 622 17.78 8.12 19.55
C LEU A 622 17.46 7.44 18.22
N HIS A 623 16.19 7.46 17.82
CA HIS A 623 15.76 6.92 16.52
C HIS A 623 15.83 8.03 15.45
N ALA A 624 16.61 7.81 14.40
CA ALA A 624 16.32 8.39 13.10
C ALA A 624 15.33 7.47 12.39
N MET A 625 14.08 7.89 12.20
CA MET A 625 13.20 7.23 11.23
C MET A 625 13.48 7.86 9.87
N ASN A 626 13.81 7.04 8.87
CA ASN A 626 14.00 7.49 7.51
C ASN A 626 12.81 8.34 7.05
N ALA A 627 13.15 9.44 6.38
CA ALA A 627 12.25 10.45 5.85
C ALA A 627 11.14 9.82 4.98
N ASP A 628 9.90 10.22 5.24
CA ASP A 628 8.85 10.03 4.25
C ASP A 628 9.18 10.89 3.02
N TYR A 629 8.95 10.24 1.88
CA TYR A 629 9.04 10.72 0.51
C TYR A 629 8.65 12.20 0.37
N ASN A 630 9.62 13.04 -0.05
CA ASN A 630 9.48 14.37 -0.71
C ASN A 630 10.65 15.34 -0.42
N GLY A 631 11.68 14.92 0.32
CA GLY A 631 12.92 15.70 0.46
C GLY A 631 12.73 17.08 1.10
N LYS A 632 11.68 17.27 1.93
CA LYS A 632 11.28 18.55 2.53
C LYS A 632 11.24 18.58 4.06
N ALA A 633 11.47 17.45 4.74
CA ALA A 633 11.43 17.37 6.20
C ALA A 633 12.50 16.40 6.73
N VAL A 634 13.07 16.74 7.88
CA VAL A 634 13.89 15.81 8.69
C VAL A 634 13.14 15.60 10.02
N VAL A 635 12.78 14.36 10.31
CA VAL A 635 12.00 13.98 11.50
C VAL A 635 12.88 13.13 12.42
N TYR A 636 13.22 13.67 13.59
CA TYR A 636 13.85 12.91 14.67
C TYR A 636 12.77 12.47 15.65
N ARG A 637 12.66 11.18 15.94
CA ARG A 637 11.77 10.67 16.99
C ARG A 637 12.59 10.20 18.18
N GLY A 638 12.50 10.94 19.29
CA GLY A 638 13.17 10.60 20.53
C GLY A 638 12.53 9.40 21.21
N ALA A 639 13.36 8.51 21.76
CA ALA A 639 12.88 7.45 22.65
C ALA A 639 12.40 8.02 23.99
N ARG A 640 11.42 7.32 24.57
CA ARG A 640 10.74 7.62 25.84
C ARG A 640 11.73 7.75 27.00
N GLN A 641 11.65 8.83 27.79
CA GLN A 641 12.48 8.98 28.99
C GLN A 641 11.67 9.47 30.19
N PHE A 642 11.95 8.90 31.36
CA PHE A 642 11.34 9.27 32.63
C PHE A 642 12.32 10.17 33.42
N LEU A 643 11.89 11.36 33.81
CA LEU A 643 12.66 12.26 34.68
C LEU A 643 12.02 12.28 36.07
N ASN A 644 12.80 12.00 37.13
CA ASN A 644 12.33 12.06 38.51
C ASN A 644 13.44 12.62 39.43
N GLY A 645 13.66 13.95 39.41
CA GLY A 645 14.67 14.61 40.24
C GLY A 645 14.87 16.11 39.94
N GLU A 646 15.46 16.85 40.90
CA GLU A 646 15.73 18.29 40.76
C GLU A 646 16.92 18.56 39.84
N LYS A 647 16.66 19.25 38.71
CA LYS A 647 17.62 19.75 37.70
C LYS A 647 18.49 18.67 37.06
N GLU A 648 17.94 18.03 36.04
CA GLU A 648 18.71 17.26 35.06
C GLU A 648 18.76 18.03 33.73
N ALA A 649 19.97 18.33 33.27
CA ALA A 649 20.19 18.74 31.88
C ALA A 649 20.38 17.47 31.05
N LEU A 650 19.46 17.20 30.14
CA LEU A 650 19.59 16.12 29.16
C LEU A 650 20.31 16.67 27.94
N SER A 651 21.50 16.17 27.66
CA SER A 651 22.24 16.50 26.44
C SER A 651 22.36 15.24 25.59
N TRP A 652 22.01 15.36 24.31
CA TRP A 652 22.12 14.27 23.34
C TRP A 652 22.64 14.81 22.01
N ASP A 653 23.51 14.07 21.35
CA ASP A 653 23.99 14.45 20.03
C ASP A 653 23.01 13.96 18.96
N VAL A 654 22.52 14.86 18.11
CA VAL A 654 21.58 14.55 17.02
C VAL A 654 22.25 14.86 15.68
N THR A 655 22.42 13.83 14.84
CA THR A 655 23.03 14.04 13.52
C THR A 655 22.01 14.58 12.54
N ILE A 656 22.01 15.90 12.29
CA ILE A 656 21.18 16.55 11.25
C ILE A 656 21.76 16.25 9.86
N THR A 657 21.06 15.44 9.05
CA THR A 657 21.58 14.88 7.79
C THR A 657 21.34 15.73 6.54
N ARG A 658 20.67 16.89 6.62
CA ARG A 658 20.29 17.72 5.47
C ARG A 658 21.23 18.92 5.25
N GLN A 659 21.26 19.42 4.00
CA GLN A 659 22.10 20.54 3.53
C GLN A 659 21.74 21.87 4.22
N THR A 660 22.73 22.75 4.32
CA THR A 660 22.68 24.10 4.91
C THR A 660 21.47 24.93 4.46
N GLY A 661 20.95 25.80 5.33
CA GLY A 661 19.76 26.60 5.03
C GLY A 661 19.02 27.12 6.26
N SER A 662 17.93 27.85 6.03
CA SER A 662 17.04 28.34 7.09
C SER A 662 15.88 27.37 7.30
N PHE A 663 15.61 27.02 8.57
CA PHE A 663 14.60 26.03 8.94
C PHE A 663 13.67 26.55 10.03
N ASP A 664 12.40 26.16 9.95
CA ASP A 664 11.45 26.20 11.06
C ASP A 664 11.62 24.93 11.92
N VAL A 665 11.70 25.10 13.24
CA VAL A 665 11.90 24.04 14.22
C VAL A 665 10.59 23.75 14.95
N VAL A 666 10.17 22.48 14.94
CA VAL A 666 8.98 22.00 15.63
C VAL A 666 9.38 20.88 16.58
N SER A 667 8.84 20.92 17.79
CA SER A 667 9.07 19.94 18.85
C SER A 667 7.78 19.20 19.16
N THR A 668 7.84 17.90 19.42
CA THR A 668 6.68 17.07 19.80
C THR A 668 6.85 16.58 21.24
N TYR A 669 5.87 16.81 22.12
CA TYR A 669 6.03 16.54 23.56
C TYR A 669 4.72 16.18 24.30
N ARG A 670 4.86 15.66 25.53
CA ARG A 670 3.78 15.47 26.51
C ARG A 670 4.26 15.90 27.91
N SER A 671 3.39 16.48 28.72
CA SER A 671 3.77 16.93 30.06
C SER A 671 2.60 16.86 31.03
N GLU A 672 2.74 16.23 32.19
CA GLU A 672 1.64 16.15 33.16
C GLU A 672 1.35 17.50 33.85
N GLN A 673 2.35 18.37 33.91
CA GLN A 673 2.26 19.71 34.50
C GLN A 673 2.88 20.73 33.55
N GLU A 674 2.67 22.01 33.81
CA GLU A 674 3.39 23.05 33.07
C GLU A 674 4.90 22.94 33.36
N GLN A 675 5.73 22.94 32.32
CA GLN A 675 7.19 22.78 32.44
C GLN A 675 7.91 23.90 31.71
N ALA A 676 8.84 24.57 32.40
CA ALA A 676 9.77 25.47 31.72
C ALA A 676 11.00 24.67 31.26
N ILE A 677 11.25 24.69 29.96
CA ILE A 677 12.40 24.03 29.33
C ILE A 677 13.16 25.02 28.43
N THR A 678 14.42 24.68 28.15
CA THR A 678 15.19 25.30 27.07
C THR A 678 15.66 24.21 26.12
N LEU A 679 15.18 24.25 24.88
CA LEU A 679 15.62 23.36 23.80
C LEU A 679 16.72 24.06 23.00
N TYR A 680 17.90 23.48 22.94
CA TYR A 680 19.01 23.96 22.12
C TYR A 680 19.10 23.15 20.85
N VAL A 681 19.34 23.82 19.72
CA VAL A 681 19.76 23.19 18.47
C VAL A 681 21.06 23.88 18.05
N GLY A 682 22.18 23.17 18.18
CA GLY A 682 23.52 23.76 18.18
C GLY A 682 23.68 24.73 19.36
N ASP A 683 24.25 25.91 19.08
CA ASP A 683 24.42 26.97 20.09
C ASP A 683 23.15 27.80 20.32
N LYS A 684 22.07 27.56 19.57
CA LYS A 684 20.84 28.35 19.64
C LYS A 684 19.84 27.72 20.59
N GLY A 685 19.61 28.39 21.72
CA GLY A 685 18.60 28.02 22.72
C GLY A 685 17.22 28.63 22.44
N PHE A 686 16.19 27.81 22.59
CA PHE A 686 14.77 28.17 22.55
C PHE A 686 14.20 27.98 23.96
N PRO A 687 14.03 29.06 24.74
CA PRO A 687 13.34 28.97 26.02
C PRO A 687 11.83 28.89 25.78
N LEU A 688 11.15 27.92 26.40
CA LEU A 688 9.72 27.70 26.24
C LEU A 688 9.07 27.19 27.53
N THR A 689 7.81 27.58 27.70
CA THR A 689 6.92 27.02 28.71
C THR A 689 5.98 26.05 28.02
N LEU A 690 6.09 24.78 28.38
CA LEU A 690 5.26 23.70 27.91
C LEU A 690 4.00 23.61 28.78
N PRO A 691 2.79 23.83 28.24
CA PRO A 691 1.57 23.61 29.01
C PRO A 691 1.40 22.14 29.43
N ALA A 692 0.72 21.95 30.57
CA ALA A 692 0.26 20.65 31.02
C ALA A 692 -0.72 20.04 29.99
N THR A 693 -0.47 18.81 29.58
CA THR A 693 -1.31 18.09 28.63
C THR A 693 -2.43 17.29 29.32
N GLY A 694 -2.30 16.96 30.62
CA GLY A 694 -3.28 16.20 31.42
C GLY A 694 -2.94 14.72 31.62
N GLU A 695 -3.78 13.95 32.35
CA GLU A 695 -3.65 12.50 32.53
C GLU A 695 -4.15 11.78 31.26
N PHE A 696 -3.24 11.19 30.46
CA PHE A 696 -3.49 10.48 29.19
C PHE A 696 -3.89 11.29 27.91
N PRO A 697 -3.03 12.18 27.38
CA PRO A 697 -3.21 12.79 26.06
C PRO A 697 -2.14 12.35 25.05
N GLU A 698 -2.49 12.46 23.77
CA GLU A 698 -1.59 12.43 22.62
C GLU A 698 -0.53 13.54 22.72
N PRO A 699 0.69 13.36 22.17
CA PRO A 699 1.71 14.39 22.19
C PRO A 699 1.33 15.63 21.36
N LEU A 700 1.75 16.81 21.81
CA LEU A 700 1.52 18.10 21.16
C LEU A 700 2.74 18.52 20.33
N ASN A 701 2.46 19.07 19.15
CA ASN A 701 3.46 19.74 18.31
C ASN A 701 3.52 21.22 18.66
N LEU A 702 4.73 21.72 18.91
CA LEU A 702 5.01 23.12 19.24
C LEU A 702 6.07 23.65 18.28
N HIS A 703 5.75 24.71 17.54
CA HIS A 703 6.75 25.48 16.82
C HIS A 703 7.60 26.25 17.83
N VAL A 704 8.88 25.93 17.91
CA VAL A 704 9.79 26.48 18.93
C VAL A 704 10.63 27.65 18.40
N GLY A 705 10.77 27.77 17.08
CA GLY A 705 11.45 28.90 16.44
C GLY A 705 12.10 28.56 15.11
N LYS A 706 13.05 29.39 14.66
CA LYS A 706 13.81 29.21 13.42
C LYS A 706 15.30 29.06 13.68
N ILE A 707 15.99 28.26 12.88
CA ILE A 707 17.46 28.14 12.87
C ILE A 707 18.01 28.42 11.48
N GLU A 708 19.29 28.79 11.42
CA GLU A 708 20.05 28.84 10.18
C GLU A 708 21.24 27.91 10.35
N LEU A 709 21.30 26.87 9.51
CA LEU A 709 22.38 25.89 9.51
C LEU A 709 23.41 26.31 8.47
N THR A 710 24.60 26.69 8.93
CA THR A 710 25.69 27.22 8.08
C THR A 710 26.62 26.13 7.53
N GLU A 711 26.63 24.93 8.13
CA GLU A 711 27.40 23.77 7.69
C GLU A 711 26.55 22.49 7.82
N SER A 712 26.81 21.48 6.99
CA SER A 712 26.20 20.14 7.11
C SER A 712 27.02 19.27 8.06
N GLY A 713 26.42 18.66 9.08
CA GLY A 713 27.13 17.81 10.04
C GLY A 713 26.34 17.51 11.33
N VAL A 714 26.97 16.81 12.27
CA VAL A 714 26.39 16.52 13.60
C VAL A 714 26.14 17.84 14.34
N THR A 715 24.91 18.09 14.77
CA THR A 715 24.54 19.30 15.54
C THR A 715 23.95 18.87 16.88
N GLN A 716 24.53 19.30 17.98
CA GLN A 716 24.04 18.90 19.30
C GLN A 716 22.63 19.47 19.55
N VAL A 717 21.69 18.62 20.00
CA VAL A 717 20.39 19.10 20.49
C VAL A 717 20.40 18.91 22.01
N ARG A 718 20.14 19.95 22.79
CA ARG A 718 20.18 19.84 24.26
C ARG A 718 18.83 20.25 24.83
N LEU A 719 18.33 19.54 25.82
CA LEU A 719 17.10 19.91 26.52
C LEU A 719 17.40 20.14 28.00
N GLU A 720 17.26 21.38 28.45
CA GLU A 720 17.40 21.75 29.85
C GLU A 720 16.01 21.96 30.45
N THR A 721 15.67 21.26 31.53
CA THR A 721 14.44 21.49 32.30
C THR A 721 14.75 22.12 33.64
N SER A 722 13.87 23.02 34.10
CA SER A 722 14.01 23.68 35.40
C SER A 722 13.13 23.10 36.53
N ALA A 723 12.29 22.08 36.27
CA ALA A 723 11.29 21.62 37.22
C ALA A 723 11.24 20.08 37.38
N THR A 724 10.70 19.64 38.52
CA THR A 724 10.39 18.25 38.84
C THR A 724 8.99 17.91 38.31
N GLY A 725 8.86 16.96 37.40
CA GLY A 725 7.58 16.53 36.82
C GLY A 725 7.72 15.52 35.68
N ILE A 726 6.63 14.85 35.30
CA ILE A 726 6.61 13.87 34.21
C ILE A 726 6.51 14.60 32.87
N PHE A 727 7.54 14.43 32.04
CA PHE A 727 7.68 15.02 30.71
C PHE A 727 8.19 13.97 29.73
N ASP A 728 7.52 13.80 28.58
CA ASP A 728 7.96 12.96 27.49
C ASP A 728 8.27 13.81 26.25
N PHE A 729 9.48 13.70 25.73
CA PHE A 729 9.87 14.29 24.45
C PHE A 729 9.80 13.26 23.34
N TYR A 730 8.97 13.50 22.32
CA TYR A 730 8.72 12.56 21.23
C TYR A 730 9.55 12.84 19.99
N GLY A 731 9.98 14.09 19.77
CA GLY A 731 10.77 14.39 18.56
C GLY A 731 11.01 15.85 18.24
N LEU A 732 11.90 16.06 17.26
CA LEU A 732 12.25 17.34 16.65
C LEU A 732 12.07 17.22 15.14
N GLU A 733 11.36 18.17 14.54
CA GLU A 733 11.14 18.27 13.09
C GLU A 733 11.69 19.60 12.56
N LEU A 734 12.40 19.53 11.43
CA LEU A 734 12.92 20.70 10.72
C LEU A 734 12.22 20.84 9.35
N PHE A 735 11.59 21.99 9.13
CA PHE A 735 10.91 22.36 7.88
C PHE A 735 11.67 23.48 7.16
N ASP A 736 11.66 23.50 5.82
CA ASP A 736 12.25 24.62 5.07
C ASP A 736 11.57 25.95 5.43
N ALA A 737 12.38 27.01 5.57
CA ALA A 737 11.89 28.33 5.97
C ALA A 737 10.75 28.82 5.08
N GLY A 738 9.61 29.14 5.71
CA GLY A 738 8.41 29.62 5.03
C GLY A 738 7.18 28.73 5.22
N PHE A 739 7.35 27.56 5.83
CA PHE A 739 6.23 26.70 6.22
C PHE A 739 5.30 27.39 7.24
N TYR A 740 5.87 28.21 8.15
CA TYR A 740 5.13 28.92 9.21
C TYR A 740 5.10 30.45 9.04
N ALA A 741 4.98 30.98 7.81
CA ALA A 741 5.05 32.42 7.53
C ALA A 741 3.92 33.32 8.13
N ARG A 742 3.22 32.91 9.19
CA ARG A 742 2.22 33.72 9.90
C ARG A 742 2.22 33.52 11.43
N SER A 743 3.36 33.72 12.10
CA SER A 743 3.41 34.27 13.47
C SER A 743 4.87 34.29 13.95
N GLU A 744 5.40 35.47 14.27
CA GLU A 744 6.73 35.60 14.91
C GLU A 744 6.65 35.53 16.45
N GLU A 745 5.54 35.02 17.01
CA GLU A 745 5.42 34.76 18.45
C GLU A 745 5.21 33.26 18.72
N PRO A 746 5.77 32.71 19.82
CA PRO A 746 5.50 31.35 20.26
C PRO A 746 4.02 31.22 20.62
N LEU A 747 3.23 30.64 19.71
CA LEU A 747 1.82 30.35 19.93
C LEU A 747 1.71 29.17 20.91
N ALA A 748 1.40 29.45 22.18
CA ALA A 748 1.03 28.46 23.18
C ALA A 748 -0.38 27.85 22.94
N THR A 749 -0.85 27.80 21.70
CA THR A 749 -2.21 27.37 21.36
C THR A 749 -2.25 26.67 20.00
N GLU A 750 -2.76 25.44 20.05
CA GLU A 750 -3.08 24.48 18.99
C GLU A 750 -2.83 24.91 17.54
N PHE A 751 -1.85 24.26 16.89
CA PHE A 751 -1.87 24.06 15.45
C PHE A 751 -2.36 22.64 15.11
N PRO A 752 -3.04 22.48 13.96
CA PRO A 752 -3.50 21.18 13.54
C PRO A 752 -2.28 20.32 13.25
N ILE A 753 -2.17 19.20 13.97
CA ILE A 753 -1.58 17.98 13.44
C ILE A 753 -2.04 17.86 11.98
N VAL A 754 -1.16 17.48 11.05
CA VAL A 754 -1.59 16.89 9.77
C VAL A 754 -2.36 15.63 10.14
N ARG A 755 -3.64 15.83 10.44
CA ARG A 755 -4.56 14.78 10.80
C ARG A 755 -4.78 14.02 9.50
N SER A 756 -4.33 12.77 9.47
CA SER A 756 -5.16 11.74 8.87
C SER A 756 -6.58 11.99 9.40
N HIS A 757 -7.48 12.42 8.53
CA HIS A 757 -8.80 12.89 8.93
C HIS A 757 -9.54 11.79 9.71
N ASN A 758 -9.59 11.96 11.03
CA ASN A 758 -10.76 11.69 11.85
C ASN A 758 -10.99 12.98 12.65
N ASN A 759 -11.76 13.90 12.08
CA ASN A 759 -12.26 15.08 12.80
C ASN A 759 -13.77 15.08 12.86
N TYR A 760 -14.28 14.75 14.04
CA TYR A 760 -15.35 15.49 14.66
C TYR A 760 -14.70 16.51 15.61
N VAL A 761 -14.75 17.81 15.29
CA VAL A 761 -14.87 18.88 16.30
C VAL A 761 -15.63 20.05 15.68
N ASP A 762 -16.78 20.28 16.31
CA ASP A 762 -17.68 21.42 16.25
C ASP A 762 -16.95 22.77 16.45
N LYS A 763 -17.06 23.70 15.48
CA LYS A 763 -16.78 25.13 15.71
C LYS A 763 -18.09 25.81 16.03
N GLY A 764 -18.24 26.17 17.30
CA GLY A 764 -19.40 26.88 17.82
C GLY A 764 -19.80 28.10 16.99
N GLN A 765 -20.98 28.02 16.39
CA GLN A 765 -21.97 29.08 16.56
C GLN A 765 -23.07 28.52 17.44
N HIS A 766 -23.22 29.06 18.64
CA HIS A 766 -24.38 28.80 19.48
C HIS A 766 -25.62 29.47 18.87
N PRO A 767 -26.66 28.70 18.49
CA PRO A 767 -28.03 29.02 18.88
C PRO A 767 -28.37 28.15 20.09
N LYS A 768 -28.69 28.81 21.21
CA LYS A 768 -29.11 28.22 22.49
C LYS A 768 -30.02 26.98 22.31
N ALA A 769 -29.58 25.79 22.74
CA ALA A 769 -30.40 24.59 22.81
C ALA A 769 -30.89 24.34 24.26
N HIS A 770 -32.17 24.62 24.49
CA HIS A 770 -32.92 24.34 25.71
C HIS A 770 -33.33 22.85 25.80
N PHE A 771 -32.50 21.88 26.22
CA PHE A 771 -33.03 20.50 26.39
C PHE A 771 -32.46 19.61 27.51
N ALA A 772 -31.46 20.03 28.28
CA ALA A 772 -30.95 19.23 29.41
C ALA A 772 -31.88 19.18 30.65
N ASP A 773 -32.89 20.06 30.74
CA ASP A 773 -33.70 20.23 31.95
C ASP A 773 -34.93 19.31 32.07
N LYS A 774 -35.12 18.32 31.18
CA LYS A 774 -36.42 17.61 31.09
C LYS A 774 -36.45 16.11 31.38
N VAL A 775 -35.35 15.46 31.73
CA VAL A 775 -35.36 13.99 31.88
C VAL A 775 -35.28 13.49 33.33
N LEU A 776 -34.78 14.27 34.28
CA LEU A 776 -34.74 13.88 35.70
C LEU A 776 -35.01 15.12 36.54
N ASP A 777 -35.81 15.00 37.60
CA ASP A 777 -35.98 16.12 38.53
C ASP A 777 -34.59 16.56 39.01
N GLY A 778 -34.37 17.88 39.02
CA GLY A 778 -33.06 18.53 38.99
C GLY A 778 -32.20 18.37 40.24
N SER A 779 -32.20 17.21 40.89
CA SER A 779 -31.38 16.90 42.07
C SER A 779 -30.41 15.72 41.92
N SER A 780 -30.29 15.07 40.76
CA SER A 780 -29.41 13.90 40.59
C SER A 780 -28.28 14.12 39.57
N GLN A 781 -27.05 13.80 39.96
CA GLN A 781 -25.88 13.77 39.07
C GLN A 781 -25.75 12.37 38.45
N THR A 782 -25.62 12.29 37.13
CA THR A 782 -25.35 11.03 36.41
C THR A 782 -23.92 11.04 35.90
N ARG A 783 -23.15 9.99 36.21
CA ARG A 783 -21.74 9.85 35.78
C ARG A 783 -21.55 8.57 34.97
N TRP A 784 -20.96 8.69 33.78
CA TRP A 784 -20.61 7.56 32.92
C TRP A 784 -19.14 7.19 33.15
N LEU A 785 -18.84 5.91 33.38
CA LEU A 785 -17.49 5.43 33.70
C LEU A 785 -17.16 4.15 32.90
N PRO A 786 -15.87 3.86 32.62
CA PRO A 786 -15.42 2.56 32.10
C PRO A 786 -15.44 1.49 33.20
N SER A 787 -15.86 0.24 32.93
CA SER A 787 -15.95 -0.81 33.98
C SER A 787 -14.56 -1.27 34.44
N PRO A 788 -14.22 -1.13 35.73
CA PRO A 788 -12.88 -1.48 36.23
C PRO A 788 -12.63 -2.99 36.29
N ARG A 789 -13.65 -3.83 36.07
CA ARG A 789 -13.51 -5.30 36.05
C ARG A 789 -13.57 -5.93 34.67
N ASN A 790 -14.10 -5.23 33.67
CA ASN A 790 -14.10 -5.71 32.28
C ASN A 790 -14.23 -4.52 31.29
N PRO A 791 -13.17 -4.16 30.54
CA PRO A 791 -13.19 -2.98 29.65
C PRO A 791 -14.18 -3.10 28.47
N LYS A 792 -14.84 -4.26 28.28
CA LYS A 792 -15.88 -4.47 27.27
C LYS A 792 -17.30 -4.07 27.73
N ASN A 793 -17.50 -3.65 28.99
CA ASN A 793 -18.80 -3.26 29.53
C ASN A 793 -18.89 -1.75 29.80
N MET A 794 -20.02 -1.13 29.46
CA MET A 794 -20.33 0.25 29.82
C MET A 794 -21.25 0.32 31.04
N TRP A 795 -21.05 1.30 31.92
CA TRP A 795 -21.90 1.52 33.08
C TRP A 795 -22.06 3.00 33.42
N PHE A 796 -23.15 3.33 34.11
CA PHE A 796 -23.36 4.65 34.69
C PHE A 796 -23.93 4.55 36.11
N GLU A 797 -23.57 5.53 36.93
CA GLU A 797 -24.03 5.70 38.31
C GLU A 797 -24.97 6.91 38.42
N VAL A 798 -25.98 6.78 39.28
CA VAL A 798 -26.92 7.85 39.60
C VAL A 798 -26.93 8.09 41.10
N ASP A 799 -26.61 9.32 41.49
CA ASP A 799 -26.57 9.76 42.89
C ASP A 799 -27.90 10.40 43.33
N TYR A 800 -28.48 9.85 44.42
CA TYR A 800 -29.61 10.34 45.23
C TYR A 800 -30.93 10.75 44.54
N GLY A 801 -32.00 10.01 44.86
CA GLY A 801 -33.40 10.40 44.65
C GLY A 801 -34.34 9.20 44.78
N LYS A 802 -35.43 9.31 45.55
CA LYS A 802 -36.36 8.18 45.79
C LYS A 802 -36.81 7.57 44.45
N PRO A 803 -36.69 6.25 44.27
CA PRO A 803 -36.89 5.58 42.99
C PRO A 803 -38.38 5.42 42.73
N GLN A 804 -39.07 6.50 42.41
CA GLN A 804 -40.48 6.41 42.10
C GLN A 804 -40.65 6.12 40.60
N HIS A 805 -39.86 6.68 39.67
CA HIS A 805 -40.06 6.41 38.24
C HIS A 805 -38.79 6.57 37.38
N ILE A 806 -37.95 5.54 37.26
CA ILE A 806 -37.03 5.41 36.10
C ILE A 806 -37.87 4.90 34.93
N LYS A 807 -38.56 5.80 34.22
CA LYS A 807 -39.48 5.43 33.12
C LYS A 807 -38.90 5.63 31.71
N HIS A 808 -37.68 6.18 31.59
CA HIS A 808 -37.18 6.70 30.30
C HIS A 808 -35.71 6.39 30.02
N ILE A 809 -35.22 5.20 30.40
CA ILE A 809 -33.82 4.82 30.15
C ILE A 809 -33.57 4.43 28.69
N LYS A 810 -34.59 3.89 28.01
CA LYS A 810 -34.49 3.39 26.63
C LYS A 810 -34.14 4.48 25.60
N PRO A 811 -34.78 5.67 25.58
CA PRO A 811 -34.43 6.73 24.62
C PRO A 811 -32.97 7.22 24.75
N VAL A 812 -32.45 7.32 25.99
CA VAL A 812 -31.06 7.73 26.27
C VAL A 812 -30.05 6.75 25.68
N ILE A 813 -30.40 5.45 25.65
CA ILE A 813 -29.56 4.39 25.08
C ILE A 813 -29.70 4.37 23.54
N GLU A 814 -30.91 4.55 23.01
CA GLU A 814 -31.19 4.57 21.57
C GLU A 814 -30.49 5.73 20.85
N GLU A 815 -30.48 6.92 21.46
CA GLU A 815 -29.85 8.12 20.89
C GLU A 815 -28.32 8.02 20.83
N ARG A 816 -27.69 7.34 21.80
CA ARG A 816 -26.22 7.22 21.88
C ARG A 816 -25.65 6.01 21.12
N LEU A 817 -26.37 4.91 21.02
CA LEU A 817 -25.89 3.68 20.35
C LEU A 817 -26.24 3.60 18.86
N GLY A 818 -27.01 4.56 18.32
CA GLY A 818 -27.16 4.77 16.88
C GLY A 818 -27.90 3.71 16.06
N GLN A 819 -28.27 2.55 16.62
CA GLN A 819 -29.07 1.52 15.92
C GLN A 819 -29.98 0.69 16.84
N THR A 820 -31.23 0.47 16.41
CA THR A 820 -32.25 -0.32 17.12
C THR A 820 -32.01 -1.84 17.08
N ALA A 821 -31.16 -2.36 16.19
CA ALA A 821 -31.01 -3.79 15.93
C ALA A 821 -30.19 -4.56 17.01
N PHE A 822 -29.51 -3.87 17.93
CA PHE A 822 -28.65 -4.47 18.95
C PHE A 822 -29.33 -4.70 20.31
N PHE A 823 -30.58 -4.27 20.49
CA PHE A 823 -31.29 -4.28 21.78
C PHE A 823 -31.67 -5.65 22.32
N ASN A 824 -31.74 -6.68 21.47
CA ASN A 824 -32.16 -8.03 21.87
C ASN A 824 -31.00 -8.88 22.43
N SER A 825 -29.75 -8.44 22.29
CA SER A 825 -28.54 -9.18 22.68
C SER A 825 -27.75 -8.56 23.84
N ILE A 826 -28.30 -7.50 24.46
CA ILE A 826 -27.68 -6.78 25.57
C ILE A 826 -28.51 -7.02 26.85
N GLU A 827 -27.82 -7.37 27.93
CA GLU A 827 -28.35 -7.48 29.27
C GLU A 827 -27.99 -6.23 30.09
N LEU A 828 -28.97 -5.70 30.82
CA LEU A 828 -28.81 -4.64 31.80
C LEU A 828 -28.76 -5.26 33.20
N ILE A 829 -27.63 -5.11 33.86
CA ILE A 829 -27.39 -5.48 35.25
C ILE A 829 -27.62 -4.24 36.11
N VAL A 830 -28.49 -4.36 37.12
CA VAL A 830 -28.76 -3.27 38.06
C VAL A 830 -28.19 -3.66 39.41
N THR A 831 -27.35 -2.80 39.99
CA THR A 831 -26.75 -2.95 41.32
C THR A 831 -27.03 -1.71 42.15
N TYR A 832 -27.09 -1.84 43.47
CA TYR A 832 -27.24 -0.73 44.41
C TYR A 832 -26.20 -0.81 45.52
N LEU A 833 -25.84 0.33 46.07
CA LEU A 833 -24.96 0.42 47.22
C LEU A 833 -25.79 0.27 48.50
N ASP A 834 -25.50 -0.78 49.27
CA ASP A 834 -26.17 -1.04 50.53
C ASP A 834 -25.66 -0.13 51.66
N GLU A 835 -26.27 -0.27 52.85
CA GLU A 835 -25.97 0.57 54.01
C GLU A 835 -24.53 0.40 54.54
N ASN A 836 -23.85 -0.70 54.18
CA ASN A 836 -22.48 -0.99 54.56
C ASN A 836 -21.46 -0.50 53.51
N GLY A 837 -21.91 0.11 52.41
CA GLY A 837 -21.04 0.58 51.34
C GLY A 837 -20.60 -0.52 50.38
N GLU A 838 -21.32 -1.64 50.33
CA GLU A 838 -21.06 -2.72 49.36
C GLU A 838 -22.08 -2.71 48.22
N TRP A 839 -21.60 -3.01 47.01
CA TRP A 839 -22.45 -3.06 45.81
C TRP A 839 -23.17 -4.41 45.72
N GLN A 840 -24.49 -4.38 45.88
CA GLN A 840 -25.36 -5.55 45.76
C GLN A 840 -26.06 -5.57 44.41
N LYS A 841 -26.11 -6.72 43.74
CA LYS A 841 -26.82 -6.89 42.48
C LYS A 841 -28.31 -7.08 42.73
N LEU A 842 -29.14 -6.16 42.22
CA LEU A 842 -30.60 -6.24 42.31
C LEU A 842 -31.17 -7.21 41.26
N THR A 843 -30.80 -7.05 39.99
CA THR A 843 -31.37 -7.87 38.90
C THR A 843 -30.51 -7.82 37.62
N THR A 844 -30.82 -8.72 36.68
CA THR A 844 -30.37 -8.65 35.28
C THR A 844 -31.58 -8.83 34.37
N LEU A 845 -31.76 -7.93 33.41
CA LEU A 845 -32.86 -7.99 32.47
C LEU A 845 -32.37 -7.67 31.05
N PRO A 846 -33.02 -8.20 30.00
CA PRO A 846 -32.75 -7.75 28.63
C PRO A 846 -32.98 -6.24 28.51
N ALA A 847 -32.05 -5.51 27.89
CA ALA A 847 -32.08 -4.04 27.83
C ALA A 847 -33.38 -3.48 27.23
N HIS A 848 -33.99 -4.19 26.26
CA HIS A 848 -35.27 -3.81 25.67
C HIS A 848 -36.47 -3.88 26.64
N LYS A 849 -36.36 -4.55 27.79
CA LYS A 849 -37.40 -4.64 28.83
C LYS A 849 -37.26 -3.58 29.93
N ALA A 850 -36.25 -2.72 29.88
CA ALA A 850 -35.92 -1.76 30.93
C ALA A 850 -36.97 -0.66 31.19
N ASN A 851 -38.02 -0.55 30.36
CA ASN A 851 -39.14 0.37 30.60
C ASN A 851 -40.19 -0.18 31.59
N GLN A 852 -40.08 -1.44 32.01
CA GLN A 852 -40.91 -2.02 33.06
C GLN A 852 -40.26 -1.69 34.40
N GLY A 853 -40.69 -0.60 35.06
CA GLY A 853 -40.09 -0.13 36.30
C GLY A 853 -39.90 -1.23 37.35
N PHE A 854 -38.78 -1.19 38.07
CA PHE A 854 -38.42 -2.19 39.07
C PHE A 854 -38.69 -1.69 40.50
N ALA A 855 -39.07 -2.60 41.40
CA ALA A 855 -39.27 -2.29 42.81
C ALA A 855 -37.90 -2.06 43.46
N ALA A 856 -37.59 -0.80 43.72
CA ALA A 856 -36.31 -0.40 44.28
C ALA A 856 -36.33 -0.44 45.82
N ASP A 857 -35.24 -0.94 46.41
CA ASP A 857 -35.05 -0.97 47.85
C ASP A 857 -34.93 0.47 48.39
N LYS A 858 -35.71 0.79 49.43
CA LYS A 858 -35.89 2.17 49.91
C LYS A 858 -34.70 2.66 50.73
N THR A 859 -33.76 1.80 51.07
CA THR A 859 -32.57 2.14 51.88
C THR A 859 -31.30 2.34 51.06
N ALA A 860 -31.33 2.01 49.76
CA ALA A 860 -30.19 2.17 48.85
C ALA A 860 -29.81 3.65 48.65
N ARG A 861 -28.52 3.97 48.81
CA ARG A 861 -27.99 5.35 48.67
C ARG A 861 -27.52 5.66 47.25
N GLN A 862 -27.09 4.65 46.51
CA GLN A 862 -26.57 4.76 45.14
C GLN A 862 -27.03 3.60 44.28
N TRP A 863 -27.19 3.86 42.98
CA TRP A 863 -27.58 2.86 41.98
C TRP A 863 -26.59 2.85 40.82
N ARG A 864 -26.33 1.66 40.30
CA ARG A 864 -25.39 1.38 39.21
C ARG A 864 -26.06 0.50 38.17
N PHE A 865 -25.90 0.87 36.91
CA PHE A 865 -26.48 0.20 35.75
C PHE A 865 -25.37 -0.22 34.80
N GLU A 866 -25.19 -1.51 34.58
CA GLU A 866 -24.12 -2.08 33.74
C GLU A 866 -24.72 -2.83 32.55
N PHE A 867 -24.22 -2.57 31.34
CA PHE A 867 -24.62 -3.29 30.14
C PHE A 867 -23.58 -4.35 29.80
N SER A 868 -24.05 -5.59 29.64
CA SER A 868 -23.24 -6.75 29.26
C SER A 868 -23.82 -7.39 28.00
N SER A 869 -22.97 -7.83 27.06
CA SER A 869 -23.44 -8.65 25.93
C SER A 869 -22.94 -10.08 26.05
N ASN A 870 -23.81 -11.03 25.75
CA ASN A 870 -23.48 -12.46 25.80
C ASN A 870 -22.81 -12.98 24.51
N ARG A 871 -22.47 -12.11 23.54
CA ARG A 871 -21.69 -12.50 22.34
C ARG A 871 -20.20 -12.22 22.55
N ARG A 872 -19.34 -13.20 22.24
CA ARG A 872 -17.88 -13.05 22.11
C ARG A 872 -17.58 -12.13 20.92
N GLY A 873 -17.64 -10.84 21.15
CA GLY A 873 -17.27 -9.77 20.21
C GLY A 873 -16.80 -8.57 21.03
N THR A 874 -15.73 -7.93 20.58
CA THR A 874 -15.18 -6.70 21.15
C THR A 874 -16.16 -5.54 20.95
N PHE A 875 -16.53 -4.83 22.02
CA PHE A 875 -16.99 -3.45 21.89
C PHE A 875 -15.73 -2.58 21.72
N SER A 876 -15.60 -1.86 20.60
CA SER A 876 -14.65 -0.75 20.54
C SER A 876 -15.38 0.52 20.96
N VAL A 877 -14.75 1.30 21.84
CA VAL A 877 -15.26 2.62 22.30
C VAL A 877 -15.31 3.63 21.13
N SER A 878 -14.68 3.31 19.99
CA SER A 878 -14.70 4.14 18.77
C SER A 878 -16.02 4.17 18.00
N GLN A 879 -17.05 3.41 18.40
CA GLN A 879 -18.38 3.43 17.76
C GLN A 879 -19.41 4.36 18.45
N LEU A 880 -19.03 5.16 19.44
CA LEU A 880 -19.97 5.89 20.31
C LEU A 880 -19.74 7.42 20.41
N VAL A 881 -18.93 8.00 19.52
CA VAL A 881 -18.79 9.46 19.38
C VAL A 881 -19.14 9.84 17.94
N MET A 882 -20.42 10.10 17.70
CA MET A 882 -20.90 11.01 16.65
C MET A 882 -21.68 12.14 17.35
N ASN A 883 -21.04 13.30 17.46
CA ASN A 883 -21.58 14.61 17.07
C ASN A 883 -20.54 15.70 17.31
#